data_AF-A0A365ZPS0-F1
#
_entry.id   AF-A0A365ZPS0-F1
#
_cell.length_a   1.000
_cell.length_b   1.000
_cell.length_c   1.000
_cell.angle_alpha   90.00
_cell.angle_beta   90.00
_cell.angle_gamma   90.00
#
_symmetry.space_group_name_H-M   'P 1'
#
loop_
_entity.id
_entity.type
_entity.pdbx_description
1 polymer ?
#
loop_
_entity_poly.entity_id
_entity_poly.type
_entity_poly.pdbx_seq_one_letter_code
_entity_poly.pdbx_strand_id
1 'polypeptide(L)'
;MSWSPTTSHWGAFRARTTETGELEVAPHPLDRRPSALLGNVADSVRHATRVRRPSIRRGWLEHGPGPTEHRGAEEFVEVSWDAAADLVAAELDRVRRAHGNEAIFGGSYGWGSAGRFHHTQSQLHRLLNVLGGYTASRNTYSHGTSAVLLPHLVGDAGTLLYRADTWGTIAAHTDLVVAFGGLPLKNVSVTPGGNTEHPTATALSTIGESGVELAVVSPLADDVPKTPRARWYPIAPASDVALMLGLAHTLLTENRHDTAFLDRYCTGFDTVADYLLGADGTVKDAEWAAARCGIASQDIRALARRMAEGRTLVTVSWSLQRTRHGEQPVWAGLLLAAMLGQIGLPGGGFGHGYGSIGDIGDDGPLLPLPTLPQGHNPVRTFIPVARIADMLLRPGDGYDYNGGTYRYPDIRLVYWAGGNPFHHHQDLNRLRRAFARPDTIVVHEPHWTATARHADIVLPATTPLEREDLGSGRRDTHLIAMHRVLNPVGEARDDYTILAGIAERLGEGERFTEGRTAREWLVHLYDEWRGRLAERGHDAPPFDRFWAEGEWRLPSAGEQPTPFAAFRADPRRRPLHTPSGRIELFSSTVAAFGYADCPGHPVWLEPESDVEHPLWLIANQPSTRLHGQGDVGATSQAAKVRGREPIELHPDDAAERGIADGDVVRVFNGRGACLAGARLTGALRRGVAVLATGAWFDPFDDPAQPGGSLCVHGNPNVLTEDVPTSRLAQGCAGQHARVQVERYDGTPPPVRTLLPPPIAG
;
A
#
# COMPACT_ATOMS: atom_id res chain seq x y z
N MET A 1 17.43 -13.66 -30.81
CA MET A 1 16.09 -13.89 -30.23
C MET A 1 15.28 -12.60 -30.28
N SER A 2 13.95 -12.68 -30.51
CA SER A 2 13.06 -11.51 -30.58
C SER A 2 12.76 -10.95 -29.19
N TRP A 3 12.47 -9.64 -29.13
CA TRP A 3 11.93 -9.00 -27.92
C TRP A 3 10.50 -9.46 -27.69
N SER A 4 10.18 -9.82 -26.45
CA SER A 4 8.81 -10.14 -26.03
C SER A 4 8.26 -9.03 -25.13
N PRO A 5 7.03 -8.54 -25.39
CA PRO A 5 6.38 -7.58 -24.51
C PRO A 5 5.93 -8.25 -23.21
N THR A 6 5.89 -7.46 -22.15
CA THR A 6 5.37 -7.83 -20.84
C THR A 6 5.11 -6.57 -20.00
N THR A 7 4.61 -6.72 -18.78
CA THR A 7 4.41 -5.60 -17.87
C THR A 7 4.62 -6.01 -16.41
N SER A 8 4.81 -5.00 -15.57
CA SER A 8 4.97 -5.10 -14.13
C SER A 8 4.20 -4.00 -13.42
N HIS A 9 4.22 -3.99 -12.09
CA HIS A 9 3.67 -2.87 -11.33
C HIS A 9 4.36 -1.53 -11.55
N TRP A 10 5.54 -1.51 -12.19
CA TRP A 10 6.30 -0.29 -12.43
C TRP A 10 6.45 0.02 -13.93
N GLY A 11 5.56 -0.55 -14.75
CA GLY A 11 5.41 -0.21 -16.17
C GLY A 11 5.52 -1.41 -17.11
N ALA A 12 5.08 -1.18 -18.35
CA ALA A 12 5.28 -2.09 -19.46
C ALA A 12 6.74 -2.07 -19.94
N PHE A 13 7.23 -3.21 -20.41
CA PHE A 13 8.60 -3.34 -20.89
C PHE A 13 8.73 -4.50 -21.87
N ARG A 14 9.92 -4.62 -22.46
CA ARG A 14 10.27 -5.74 -23.33
C ARG A 14 11.45 -6.48 -22.73
N ALA A 15 11.44 -7.80 -22.87
CA ALA A 15 12.53 -8.65 -22.43
C ALA A 15 12.92 -9.66 -23.50
N ARG A 16 14.20 -10.05 -23.51
CA ARG A 16 14.71 -11.15 -24.33
C ARG A 16 15.86 -11.86 -23.63
N THR A 17 16.11 -13.09 -24.02
CA THR A 17 17.33 -13.80 -23.66
C THR A 17 18.36 -13.66 -24.78
N THR A 18 19.62 -13.38 -24.43
CA THR A 18 20.73 -13.36 -25.38
C THR A 18 21.13 -14.78 -25.79
N GLU A 19 22.01 -14.91 -26.78
CA GLU A 19 22.62 -16.21 -27.13
C GLU A 19 23.45 -16.80 -25.97
N THR A 20 23.98 -15.94 -25.09
CA THR A 20 24.72 -16.32 -23.88
C THR A 20 23.81 -16.68 -22.70
N GLY A 21 22.49 -16.56 -22.84
CA GLY A 21 21.52 -16.89 -21.78
C GLY A 21 21.23 -15.74 -20.80
N GLU A 22 21.79 -14.56 -21.02
CA GLU A 22 21.56 -13.36 -20.21
C GLU A 22 20.18 -12.76 -20.49
N LEU A 23 19.53 -12.21 -19.45
CA LEU A 23 18.26 -11.51 -19.61
C LEU A 23 18.53 -10.03 -19.89
N GLU A 24 18.10 -9.55 -21.05
CA GLU A 24 18.05 -8.13 -21.35
C GLU A 24 16.63 -7.59 -21.15
N VAL A 25 16.54 -6.39 -20.57
CA VAL A 25 15.30 -5.69 -20.28
C VAL A 25 15.39 -4.28 -20.84
N ALA A 26 14.36 -3.85 -21.56
CA ALA A 26 14.26 -2.49 -22.11
C ALA A 26 12.86 -1.92 -21.84
N PRO A 27 12.72 -0.63 -21.51
CA PRO A 27 11.42 -0.02 -21.29
C PRO A 27 10.54 -0.09 -22.54
N HIS A 28 9.24 0.08 -22.34
CA HIS A 28 8.31 0.22 -23.44
C HIS A 28 8.65 1.46 -24.29
N PRO A 29 8.62 1.41 -25.64
CA PRO A 29 9.01 2.55 -26.48
C PRO A 29 8.19 3.83 -26.29
N LEU A 30 6.94 3.70 -25.83
CA LEU A 30 6.06 4.85 -25.56
C LEU A 30 6.27 5.44 -24.16
N ASP A 31 7.02 4.77 -23.29
CA ASP A 31 7.30 5.24 -21.95
C ASP A 31 8.33 6.37 -21.97
N ARG A 32 7.88 7.58 -21.64
CA ARG A 32 8.74 8.77 -21.62
C ARG A 32 9.49 8.94 -20.31
N ARG A 33 9.07 8.24 -19.26
CA ARG A 33 9.59 8.34 -17.89
C ARG A 33 9.72 6.95 -17.27
N PRO A 34 10.50 6.05 -17.88
CA PRO A 34 10.58 4.67 -17.43
C PRO A 34 11.08 4.57 -16.00
N SER A 35 10.47 3.66 -15.26
CA SER A 35 10.81 3.43 -13.86
C SER A 35 12.21 2.85 -13.74
N ALA A 36 13.03 3.43 -12.85
CA ALA A 36 14.36 2.89 -12.53
C ALA A 36 14.29 1.48 -11.90
N LEU A 37 13.11 1.05 -11.46
CA LEU A 37 12.86 -0.29 -10.90
C LEU A 37 13.05 -1.41 -11.94
N LEU A 38 13.01 -1.10 -13.24
CA LEU A 38 13.41 -1.99 -14.33
C LEU A 38 14.79 -2.61 -14.11
N GLY A 39 15.72 -1.84 -13.54
CA GLY A 39 17.09 -2.28 -13.26
C GLY A 39 17.19 -3.42 -12.25
N ASN A 40 16.14 -3.68 -11.48
CA ASN A 40 16.13 -4.81 -10.54
C ASN A 40 15.83 -6.17 -11.19
N VAL A 41 15.25 -6.19 -12.40
CA VAL A 41 14.65 -7.41 -12.98
C VAL A 41 15.70 -8.47 -13.29
N ALA A 42 16.74 -8.10 -14.04
CA ALA A 42 17.75 -9.03 -14.55
C ALA A 42 18.47 -9.78 -13.42
N ASP A 43 18.86 -9.07 -12.37
CA ASP A 43 19.57 -9.67 -11.24
C ASP A 43 18.64 -10.49 -10.34
N SER A 44 17.39 -10.01 -10.15
CA SER A 44 16.45 -10.69 -9.25
C SER A 44 16.07 -12.07 -9.76
N VAL A 45 15.90 -12.28 -11.08
CA VAL A 45 15.42 -13.56 -11.61
C VAL A 45 16.40 -14.72 -11.41
N ARG A 46 17.71 -14.45 -11.31
CA ARG A 46 18.75 -15.49 -11.13
C ARG A 46 19.46 -15.41 -9.78
N HIS A 47 19.02 -14.52 -8.89
CA HIS A 47 19.65 -14.31 -7.58
C HIS A 47 19.70 -15.60 -6.75
N ALA A 48 20.71 -15.74 -5.89
CA ALA A 48 20.92 -16.93 -5.05
C ALA A 48 19.75 -17.22 -4.08
N THR A 49 18.92 -16.20 -3.81
CA THR A 49 17.73 -16.33 -2.96
C THR A 49 16.53 -16.95 -3.67
N ARG A 50 16.58 -17.29 -4.97
CA ARG A 50 15.46 -17.99 -5.63
C ARG A 50 15.11 -19.28 -4.89
N VAL A 51 13.84 -19.49 -4.58
CA VAL A 51 13.36 -20.78 -4.05
C VAL A 51 13.33 -21.77 -5.21
N ARG A 52 14.13 -22.84 -5.12
CA ARG A 52 14.33 -23.78 -6.23
C ARG A 52 13.46 -25.03 -6.13
N ARG A 53 13.16 -25.51 -4.92
CA ARG A 53 12.41 -26.76 -4.69
C ARG A 53 11.46 -26.58 -3.50
N PRO A 54 10.36 -27.35 -3.44
CA PRO A 54 9.50 -27.39 -2.26
C PRO A 54 10.34 -27.67 -1.01
N SER A 55 10.17 -26.83 0.01
CA SER A 55 11.03 -26.82 1.18
C SER A 55 10.18 -26.82 2.45
N ILE A 56 10.40 -27.78 3.34
CA ILE A 56 9.65 -27.95 4.60
C ILE A 56 10.57 -27.65 5.77
N ARG A 57 10.14 -26.84 6.73
CA ARG A 57 10.88 -26.60 7.99
C ARG A 57 11.09 -27.94 8.69
N ARG A 58 12.34 -28.25 9.05
CA ARG A 58 12.71 -29.57 9.62
C ARG A 58 11.82 -29.97 10.79
N GLY A 59 11.63 -29.08 11.77
CA GLY A 59 10.81 -29.39 12.95
C GLY A 59 9.35 -29.68 12.62
N TRP A 60 8.77 -29.06 11.59
CA TRP A 60 7.41 -29.40 11.13
C TRP A 60 7.38 -30.79 10.47
N LEU A 61 8.39 -31.12 9.67
CA LEU A 61 8.49 -32.42 9.01
C LEU A 61 8.68 -33.58 10.01
N GLU A 62 9.46 -33.35 11.08
CA GLU A 62 9.79 -34.37 12.08
C GLU A 62 8.72 -34.52 13.17
N HIS A 63 8.02 -33.44 13.52
CA HIS A 63 7.08 -33.41 14.66
C HIS A 63 5.63 -33.16 14.27
N GLY A 64 5.37 -32.83 13.00
CA GLY A 64 4.05 -32.49 12.49
C GLY A 64 3.61 -31.05 12.80
N PRO A 65 2.34 -30.73 12.49
CA PRO A 65 1.74 -29.42 12.73
C PRO A 65 1.68 -29.02 14.21
N GLY A 66 1.95 -27.75 14.50
CA GLY A 66 1.80 -27.21 15.84
C GLY A 66 2.46 -25.83 16.02
N PRO A 67 2.08 -25.09 17.07
CA PRO A 67 2.72 -23.84 17.43
C PRO A 67 4.20 -24.08 17.79
N THR A 68 5.06 -23.15 17.39
CA THR A 68 6.50 -23.22 17.67
C THR A 68 7.17 -21.86 17.60
N GLU A 69 8.12 -21.61 18.50
CA GLU A 69 8.94 -20.39 18.51
C GLU A 69 10.16 -20.49 17.59
N HIS A 70 10.36 -21.64 16.93
CA HIS A 70 11.54 -21.92 16.11
C HIS A 70 11.42 -21.50 14.63
N ARG A 71 10.26 -20.99 14.20
CA ARG A 71 10.07 -20.43 12.85
C ARG A 71 11.05 -19.27 12.61
N GLY A 72 11.81 -19.34 11.50
CA GLY A 72 12.86 -18.37 11.19
C GLY A 72 14.25 -18.73 11.69
N ALA A 73 14.39 -19.72 12.58
CA ALA A 73 15.68 -20.17 13.12
C ALA A 73 16.12 -21.56 12.61
N GLU A 74 15.16 -22.42 12.23
CA GLU A 74 15.44 -23.79 11.79
C GLU A 74 15.84 -23.90 10.31
N GLU A 75 16.46 -25.04 9.99
CA GLU A 75 16.80 -25.46 8.64
C GLU A 75 15.55 -25.96 7.88
N PHE A 76 15.60 -25.86 6.56
CA PHE A 76 14.62 -26.46 5.66
C PHE A 76 15.11 -27.79 5.08
N VAL A 77 14.20 -28.68 4.74
CA VAL A 77 14.44 -29.93 4.02
C VAL A 77 13.74 -29.84 2.67
N GLU A 78 14.48 -30.03 1.58
CA GLU A 78 13.89 -30.07 0.24
C GLU A 78 13.20 -31.41 -0.01
N VAL A 79 11.98 -31.36 -0.55
CA VAL A 79 11.17 -32.54 -0.86
C VAL A 79 10.70 -32.51 -2.30
N SER A 80 10.18 -33.64 -2.80
CA SER A 80 9.53 -33.67 -4.11
C SER A 80 8.22 -32.88 -4.10
N TRP A 81 7.78 -32.43 -5.27
CA TRP A 81 6.47 -31.80 -5.43
C TRP A 81 5.31 -32.68 -4.97
N ASP A 82 5.39 -34.00 -5.20
CA ASP A 82 4.32 -34.89 -4.78
C ASP A 82 4.20 -34.95 -3.27
N ALA A 83 5.33 -35.08 -2.56
CA ALA A 83 5.35 -35.06 -1.10
C ALA A 83 4.86 -33.72 -0.54
N ALA A 84 5.30 -32.59 -1.11
CA ALA A 84 4.85 -31.27 -0.66
C ALA A 84 3.34 -31.07 -0.87
N ALA A 85 2.81 -31.47 -2.02
CA ALA A 85 1.39 -31.35 -2.32
C ALA A 85 0.54 -32.29 -1.43
N ASP A 86 1.01 -33.50 -1.13
CA ASP A 86 0.37 -34.41 -0.18
C ASP A 86 0.31 -33.81 1.23
N LEU A 87 1.41 -33.23 1.70
CA LEU A 87 1.49 -32.59 3.02
C LEU A 87 0.54 -31.39 3.14
N VAL A 88 0.52 -30.51 2.13
CA VAL A 88 -0.37 -29.33 2.15
C VAL A 88 -1.84 -29.74 2.06
N ALA A 89 -2.17 -30.70 1.19
CA ALA A 89 -3.54 -31.22 1.08
C ALA A 89 -4.00 -31.88 2.39
N ALA A 90 -3.17 -32.74 2.98
CA ALA A 90 -3.49 -33.40 4.25
C ALA A 90 -3.70 -32.39 5.37
N GLU A 91 -2.89 -31.33 5.44
CA GLU A 91 -3.00 -30.32 6.48
C GLU A 91 -4.24 -29.41 6.31
N LEU A 92 -4.55 -29.00 5.08
CA LEU A 92 -5.81 -28.31 4.78
C LEU A 92 -7.02 -29.18 5.18
N ASP A 93 -6.98 -30.47 4.85
CA ASP A 93 -8.04 -31.43 5.20
C ASP A 93 -8.17 -31.64 6.72
N ARG A 94 -7.06 -31.74 7.43
CA ARG A 94 -7.02 -31.85 8.90
C ARG A 94 -7.67 -30.63 9.53
N VAL A 95 -7.23 -29.43 9.17
CA VAL A 95 -7.71 -28.19 9.78
C VAL A 95 -9.20 -27.97 9.49
N ARG A 96 -9.64 -28.13 8.25
CA ARG A 96 -11.07 -27.96 7.92
C ARG A 96 -11.97 -28.96 8.63
N ARG A 97 -11.52 -30.23 8.82
CA ARG A 97 -12.33 -31.27 9.48
C ARG A 97 -12.34 -31.14 11.00
N ALA A 98 -11.19 -30.80 11.59
CA ALA A 98 -11.04 -30.75 13.05
C ALA A 98 -11.47 -29.40 13.65
N HIS A 99 -11.30 -28.30 12.92
CA HIS A 99 -11.52 -26.94 13.43
C HIS A 99 -12.50 -26.10 12.59
N GLY A 100 -12.88 -26.57 11.40
CA GLY A 100 -13.72 -25.82 10.47
C GLY A 100 -12.93 -24.80 9.64
N ASN A 101 -13.56 -24.31 8.57
CA ASN A 101 -12.91 -23.38 7.63
C ASN A 101 -12.62 -21.99 8.22
N GLU A 102 -13.29 -21.60 9.31
CA GLU A 102 -12.98 -20.36 10.03
C GLU A 102 -11.56 -20.37 10.63
N ALA A 103 -10.99 -21.55 10.92
CA ALA A 103 -9.63 -21.70 11.42
C ALA A 103 -8.54 -21.55 10.33
N ILE A 104 -8.93 -21.34 9.07
CA ILE A 104 -8.02 -21.08 7.95
C ILE A 104 -8.00 -19.58 7.67
N PHE A 105 -6.84 -18.95 7.84
CA PHE A 105 -6.65 -17.57 7.42
C PHE A 105 -6.06 -17.53 6.00
N GLY A 106 -6.87 -17.02 5.07
CA GLY A 106 -6.53 -16.87 3.66
C GLY A 106 -6.54 -15.43 3.18
N GLY A 107 -6.51 -14.45 4.09
CA GLY A 107 -6.57 -13.03 3.72
C GLY A 107 -5.42 -12.59 2.81
N SER A 108 -4.22 -13.17 3.00
CA SER A 108 -3.09 -13.14 2.06
C SER A 108 -2.81 -11.77 1.40
N TYR A 109 -2.81 -10.69 2.17
CA TYR A 109 -2.62 -9.34 1.62
C TYR A 109 -1.23 -9.22 0.98
N GLY A 110 -1.16 -8.63 -0.21
CA GLY A 110 0.08 -8.45 -0.94
C GLY A 110 -0.16 -7.83 -2.31
N TRP A 111 0.91 -7.34 -2.93
CA TRP A 111 0.85 -6.76 -4.27
C TRP A 111 0.92 -7.82 -5.37
N GLY A 112 1.33 -9.05 -5.07
CA GLY A 112 1.54 -10.09 -6.06
C GLY A 112 2.52 -9.65 -7.14
N SER A 113 2.23 -10.03 -8.38
CA SER A 113 2.87 -9.48 -9.57
C SER A 113 1.80 -9.09 -10.59
N ALA A 114 2.17 -8.27 -11.58
CA ALA A 114 1.30 -8.00 -12.71
C ALA A 114 0.95 -9.29 -13.45
N GLY A 115 -0.29 -9.36 -13.94
CA GLY A 115 -0.91 -10.55 -14.51
C GLY A 115 -2.38 -10.59 -14.12
N ARG A 116 -3.26 -10.89 -15.08
CA ARG A 116 -4.71 -10.89 -14.87
C ARG A 116 -5.23 -12.28 -14.51
N PHE A 117 -4.65 -13.33 -15.11
CA PHE A 117 -4.97 -14.71 -14.76
C PHE A 117 -4.15 -15.18 -13.55
N HIS A 118 -2.83 -15.01 -13.56
CA HIS A 118 -1.96 -15.41 -12.44
C HIS A 118 -1.92 -14.38 -11.32
N HIS A 119 -3.02 -13.65 -11.09
CA HIS A 119 -3.17 -12.84 -9.88
C HIS A 119 -3.25 -13.77 -8.67
N THR A 120 -2.11 -13.95 -7.99
CA THR A 120 -1.87 -14.99 -6.98
C THR A 120 -2.93 -15.04 -5.88
N GLN A 121 -3.35 -13.88 -5.34
CA GLN A 121 -4.38 -13.85 -4.29
C GLN A 121 -5.75 -14.35 -4.81
N SER A 122 -6.11 -14.02 -6.06
CA SER A 122 -7.35 -14.52 -6.67
C SER A 122 -7.32 -16.04 -6.82
N GLN A 123 -6.17 -16.60 -7.20
CA GLN A 123 -5.98 -18.03 -7.36
C GLN A 123 -6.12 -18.76 -6.01
N LEU A 124 -5.46 -18.25 -4.97
CA LEU A 124 -5.57 -18.81 -3.61
C LEU A 124 -7.01 -18.73 -3.09
N HIS A 125 -7.66 -17.57 -3.21
CA HIS A 125 -9.05 -17.41 -2.78
C HIS A 125 -9.99 -18.36 -3.51
N ARG A 126 -9.76 -18.59 -4.82
CA ARG A 126 -10.53 -19.58 -5.58
C ARG A 126 -10.39 -20.98 -4.99
N LEU A 127 -9.17 -21.43 -4.67
CA LEU A 127 -8.96 -22.71 -4.01
C LEU A 127 -9.71 -22.78 -2.67
N LEU A 128 -9.53 -21.78 -1.80
CA LEU A 128 -10.15 -21.80 -0.48
C LEU A 128 -11.69 -21.74 -0.57
N ASN A 129 -12.25 -21.02 -1.54
CA ASN A 129 -13.69 -21.00 -1.78
C ASN A 129 -14.23 -22.36 -2.23
N VAL A 130 -13.52 -23.09 -3.11
CA VAL A 130 -13.97 -24.44 -3.50
C VAL A 130 -13.94 -25.42 -2.31
N LEU A 131 -13.01 -25.23 -1.38
CA LEU A 131 -12.88 -26.00 -0.13
C LEU A 131 -13.87 -25.60 0.98
N GLY A 132 -14.73 -24.61 0.72
CA GLY A 132 -15.80 -24.20 1.63
C GLY A 132 -15.50 -22.93 2.45
N GLY A 133 -14.55 -22.11 2.02
CA GLY A 133 -14.30 -20.78 2.57
C GLY A 133 -13.14 -20.69 3.55
N TYR A 134 -12.93 -19.49 4.09
CA TYR A 134 -11.81 -19.14 4.98
C TYR A 134 -12.09 -17.82 5.72
N THR A 135 -11.40 -17.59 6.84
CA THR A 135 -11.39 -16.27 7.48
C THR A 135 -10.66 -15.26 6.59
N ALA A 136 -11.39 -14.23 6.17
CA ALA A 136 -10.89 -13.21 5.26
C ALA A 136 -10.24 -12.01 5.99
N SER A 137 -9.61 -11.12 5.22
CA SER A 137 -9.29 -9.77 5.67
C SER A 137 -10.05 -8.73 4.84
N ARG A 138 -10.33 -7.56 5.44
CA ARG A 138 -10.97 -6.42 4.76
C ARG A 138 -10.07 -5.20 4.69
N ASN A 139 -10.33 -4.38 3.67
CA ASN A 139 -9.63 -3.14 3.37
C ASN A 139 -8.16 -3.37 2.96
N THR A 140 -7.31 -2.35 3.07
CA THR A 140 -5.93 -2.37 2.58
C THR A 140 -4.97 -1.66 3.55
N TYR A 141 -3.67 -1.95 3.45
CA TYR A 141 -2.64 -1.16 4.13
C TYR A 141 -2.37 0.20 3.45
N SER A 142 -2.98 0.46 2.29
CA SER A 142 -2.82 1.73 1.57
C SER A 142 -3.85 2.75 2.02
N HIS A 143 -5.12 2.36 2.05
CA HIS A 143 -6.24 3.26 2.31
C HIS A 143 -7.32 2.66 3.21
N GLY A 144 -6.93 1.77 4.13
CA GLY A 144 -7.86 1.08 5.02
C GLY A 144 -8.63 1.98 5.97
N THR A 145 -8.10 3.16 6.29
CA THR A 145 -8.77 4.14 7.14
C THR A 145 -9.81 4.93 6.34
N SER A 146 -9.40 5.52 5.21
CA SER A 146 -10.31 6.33 4.38
C SER A 146 -11.42 5.51 3.70
N ALA A 147 -11.17 4.24 3.38
CA ALA A 147 -12.19 3.36 2.81
C ALA A 147 -13.38 3.11 3.77
N VAL A 148 -13.15 3.23 5.08
CA VAL A 148 -14.18 3.10 6.11
C VAL A 148 -14.80 4.46 6.43
N LEU A 149 -14.00 5.52 6.47
CA LEU A 149 -14.48 6.86 6.80
C LEU A 149 -15.34 7.49 5.70
N LEU A 150 -14.85 7.52 4.46
CA LEU A 150 -15.48 8.29 3.38
C LEU A 150 -16.94 7.90 3.08
N PRO A 151 -17.37 6.63 3.19
CA PRO A 151 -18.78 6.28 3.07
C PRO A 151 -19.70 7.02 4.05
N HIS A 152 -19.23 7.34 5.25
CA HIS A 152 -20.01 8.13 6.22
C HIS A 152 -20.09 9.61 5.85
N LEU A 153 -19.10 10.13 5.12
CA LEU A 153 -19.00 11.57 4.83
C LEU A 153 -19.61 11.96 3.48
N VAL A 154 -19.43 11.10 2.47
CA VAL A 154 -19.83 11.37 1.08
C VAL A 154 -20.62 10.22 0.44
N GLY A 155 -20.93 9.16 1.20
CA GLY A 155 -21.79 8.06 0.76
C GLY A 155 -21.06 6.95 0.00
N ASP A 156 -19.92 7.26 -0.62
CA ASP A 156 -19.07 6.28 -1.27
C ASP A 156 -17.58 6.69 -1.26
N ALA A 157 -16.69 5.72 -1.04
CA ALA A 157 -15.26 5.98 -1.12
C ALA A 157 -14.73 5.97 -2.57
N GLY A 158 -15.41 5.28 -3.48
CA GLY A 158 -14.92 4.97 -4.82
C GLY A 158 -14.78 6.20 -5.72
N THR A 159 -15.67 7.19 -5.58
CA THR A 159 -15.60 8.46 -6.32
C THR A 159 -14.27 9.17 -6.04
N LEU A 160 -13.87 9.27 -4.77
CA LEU A 160 -12.63 9.94 -4.37
C LEU A 160 -11.38 9.08 -4.55
N LEU A 161 -11.46 7.78 -4.33
CA LEU A 161 -10.31 6.89 -4.45
C LEU A 161 -9.97 6.57 -5.91
N TYR A 162 -10.95 6.61 -6.82
CA TYR A 162 -10.78 6.03 -8.15
C TYR A 162 -11.22 6.91 -9.32
N ARG A 163 -11.99 7.97 -9.07
CA ARG A 163 -12.56 8.83 -10.11
C ARG A 163 -12.20 10.31 -9.92
N ALA A 164 -11.05 10.60 -9.31
CA ALA A 164 -10.56 11.96 -9.11
C ALA A 164 -10.37 12.72 -10.44
N ASP A 165 -10.38 14.06 -10.40
CA ASP A 165 -10.08 14.91 -11.56
C ASP A 165 -8.72 14.54 -12.17
N THR A 166 -8.59 14.60 -13.50
CA THR A 166 -7.32 14.29 -14.16
C THR A 166 -6.33 15.44 -13.98
N TRP A 167 -5.03 15.18 -14.14
CA TRP A 167 -4.01 16.22 -14.17
C TRP A 167 -4.27 17.26 -15.27
N GLY A 168 -4.85 16.84 -16.41
CA GLY A 168 -5.28 17.74 -17.47
C GLY A 168 -6.40 18.68 -17.02
N THR A 169 -7.43 18.17 -16.33
CA THR A 169 -8.50 19.00 -15.74
C THR A 169 -7.93 19.99 -14.72
N ILE A 170 -7.00 19.56 -13.87
CA ILE A 170 -6.36 20.43 -12.87
C ILE A 170 -5.56 21.54 -13.58
N ALA A 171 -4.72 21.18 -14.55
CA ALA A 171 -3.93 22.15 -15.31
C ALA A 171 -4.79 23.19 -16.06
N ALA A 172 -5.99 22.79 -16.52
CA ALA A 172 -6.88 23.66 -17.28
C ALA A 172 -7.75 24.59 -16.41
N HIS A 173 -8.03 24.21 -15.16
CA HIS A 173 -9.07 24.86 -14.37
C HIS A 173 -8.65 25.32 -12.97
N THR A 174 -7.53 24.85 -12.43
CA THR A 174 -7.10 25.11 -11.06
C THR A 174 -6.13 26.28 -10.98
N ASP A 175 -6.32 27.17 -10.01
CA ASP A 175 -5.36 28.24 -9.69
C ASP A 175 -4.35 27.78 -8.62
N LEU A 176 -4.82 27.03 -7.62
CA LEU A 176 -4.03 26.53 -6.48
C LEU A 176 -4.32 25.06 -6.17
N VAL A 177 -3.28 24.26 -6.02
CA VAL A 177 -3.36 22.94 -5.36
C VAL A 177 -2.75 23.05 -3.96
N VAL A 178 -3.52 22.69 -2.94
CA VAL A 178 -3.01 22.53 -1.56
C VAL A 178 -2.90 21.05 -1.26
N ALA A 179 -1.67 20.54 -1.21
CA ALA A 179 -1.38 19.11 -1.05
C ALA A 179 -0.86 18.79 0.35
N PHE A 180 -1.67 18.10 1.15
CA PHE A 180 -1.30 17.61 2.47
C PHE A 180 -0.72 16.20 2.39
N GLY A 181 0.48 16.01 2.95
CA GLY A 181 1.23 14.75 2.89
C GLY A 181 2.00 14.54 1.59
N GLY A 182 2.20 15.60 0.80
CA GLY A 182 3.12 15.61 -0.35
C GLY A 182 2.54 15.21 -1.71
N LEU A 183 3.33 15.41 -2.77
CA LEU A 183 3.14 14.92 -4.14
C LEU A 183 4.41 14.19 -4.66
N PRO A 184 4.88 13.13 -3.98
CA PRO A 184 6.16 12.49 -4.29
C PRO A 184 6.15 11.81 -5.66
N LEU A 185 7.11 12.19 -6.52
CA LEU A 185 7.28 11.60 -7.84
C LEU A 185 7.65 10.10 -7.79
N LYS A 186 8.37 9.66 -6.75
CA LYS A 186 8.79 8.26 -6.62
C LYS A 186 7.62 7.27 -6.59
N ASN A 187 6.46 7.69 -6.05
CA ASN A 187 5.31 6.82 -5.91
C ASN A 187 4.52 6.66 -7.22
N VAL A 188 4.62 7.63 -8.14
CA VAL A 188 3.84 7.62 -9.37
C VAL A 188 4.43 6.71 -10.46
N SER A 189 5.64 6.19 -10.24
CA SER A 189 6.29 5.17 -11.06
C SER A 189 5.77 3.75 -10.80
N VAL A 190 4.74 3.61 -9.94
CA VAL A 190 4.14 2.32 -9.57
C VAL A 190 2.62 2.40 -9.68
N THR A 191 2.00 1.36 -10.24
CA THR A 191 0.55 1.14 -10.31
C THR A 191 0.25 -0.37 -10.38
N PRO A 192 -0.80 -0.90 -9.75
CA PRO A 192 -1.24 -2.29 -9.93
C PRO A 192 -1.45 -2.63 -11.41
N GLY A 193 -0.69 -3.59 -11.94
CA GLY A 193 -0.68 -3.95 -13.37
C GLY A 193 0.18 -3.06 -14.29
N GLY A 194 0.72 -1.95 -13.79
CA GLY A 194 1.60 -1.03 -14.53
C GLY A 194 0.87 0.13 -15.20
N ASN A 195 1.66 1.03 -15.78
CA ASN A 195 1.21 2.08 -16.70
C ASN A 195 2.22 2.16 -17.83
N THR A 196 1.78 2.02 -19.08
CA THR A 196 2.66 1.92 -20.25
C THR A 196 3.37 3.24 -20.58
N GLU A 197 2.75 4.40 -20.31
CA GLU A 197 3.27 5.71 -20.74
C GLU A 197 3.86 6.56 -19.58
N HIS A 198 3.61 6.18 -18.33
CA HIS A 198 3.97 6.95 -17.11
C HIS A 198 3.72 8.47 -17.21
N PRO A 199 2.47 8.90 -17.48
CA PRO A 199 2.17 10.30 -17.81
C PRO A 199 2.32 11.23 -16.59
N THR A 200 2.05 10.75 -15.38
CA THR A 200 1.92 11.56 -14.16
C THR A 200 3.15 12.42 -13.84
N ALA A 201 4.37 11.91 -14.01
CA ALA A 201 5.58 12.69 -13.76
C ALA A 201 5.71 13.88 -14.73
N THR A 202 5.28 13.69 -15.98
CA THR A 202 5.22 14.77 -16.98
C THR A 202 4.12 15.75 -16.61
N ALA A 203 2.93 15.26 -16.23
CA ALA A 203 1.80 16.09 -15.85
C ALA A 203 2.11 17.01 -14.67
N LEU A 204 2.77 16.48 -13.62
CA LEU A 204 3.25 17.25 -12.47
C LEU A 204 4.35 18.27 -12.82
N SER A 205 5.10 18.07 -13.91
CA SER A 205 6.05 19.07 -14.39
C SER A 205 5.31 20.20 -15.14
N THR A 206 4.37 19.83 -16.01
CA THR A 206 3.61 20.76 -16.86
C THR A 206 2.60 21.60 -16.08
N ILE A 207 2.03 21.09 -14.98
CA ILE A 207 1.05 21.84 -14.17
C ILE A 207 1.58 23.20 -13.70
N GLY A 208 2.88 23.28 -13.36
CA GLY A 208 3.51 24.54 -12.97
C GLY A 208 3.77 25.49 -14.15
N GLU A 209 3.90 24.96 -15.37
CA GLU A 209 3.97 25.75 -16.61
C GLU A 209 2.60 26.33 -16.97
N SER A 210 1.51 25.63 -16.62
CA SER A 210 0.12 26.08 -16.81
C SER A 210 -0.33 27.19 -15.86
N GLY A 211 0.54 27.68 -14.99
CA GLY A 211 0.26 28.79 -14.08
C GLY A 211 -0.26 28.39 -12.70
N VAL A 212 -0.56 27.11 -12.48
CA VAL A 212 -1.06 26.57 -11.21
C VAL A 212 0.00 26.71 -10.11
N GLU A 213 -0.42 27.25 -8.97
CA GLU A 213 0.40 27.29 -7.74
C GLU A 213 0.28 25.98 -6.96
N LEU A 214 1.38 25.50 -6.40
CA LEU A 214 1.39 24.30 -5.55
C LEU A 214 1.81 24.67 -4.13
N ALA A 215 0.91 24.57 -3.16
CA ALA A 215 1.21 24.65 -1.73
C ALA A 215 1.35 23.23 -1.18
N VAL A 216 2.58 22.76 -1.00
CA VAL A 216 2.85 21.37 -0.60
C VAL A 216 3.26 21.32 0.86
N VAL A 217 2.41 20.69 1.66
CA VAL A 217 2.60 20.47 3.09
C VAL A 217 3.18 19.07 3.30
N SER A 218 4.46 19.02 3.67
CA SER A 218 5.17 17.78 3.98
C SER A 218 6.41 18.09 4.85
N PRO A 219 6.82 17.21 5.77
CA PRO A 219 8.13 17.32 6.42
C PRO A 219 9.32 17.10 5.47
N LEU A 220 9.08 16.62 4.24
CA LEU A 220 10.10 16.26 3.25
C LEU A 220 10.03 17.18 2.03
N ALA A 221 11.16 17.75 1.64
CA ALA A 221 11.27 18.60 0.44
C ALA A 221 11.14 17.77 -0.85
N ASP A 222 11.54 16.50 -0.83
CA ASP A 222 11.45 15.60 -1.99
C ASP A 222 10.01 15.21 -2.36
N ASP A 223 9.04 15.50 -1.49
CA ASP A 223 7.62 15.37 -1.79
C ASP A 223 7.08 16.54 -2.64
N VAL A 224 7.91 17.57 -2.90
CA VAL A 224 7.53 18.78 -3.61
C VAL A 224 7.98 18.68 -5.08
N PRO A 225 7.07 18.77 -6.06
CA PRO A 225 7.44 18.83 -7.47
C PRO A 225 8.40 19.99 -7.75
N LYS A 226 9.42 19.75 -8.57
CA LYS A 226 10.47 20.73 -8.89
C LYS A 226 9.96 21.75 -9.93
N THR A 227 9.10 22.68 -9.48
CA THR A 227 8.56 23.76 -10.31
C THR A 227 8.67 25.11 -9.58
N PRO A 228 8.93 26.24 -10.28
CA PRO A 228 9.06 27.55 -9.64
C PRO A 228 7.80 28.05 -8.91
N ARG A 229 6.63 27.46 -9.19
CA ARG A 229 5.36 27.80 -8.53
C ARG A 229 5.02 26.88 -7.34
N ALA A 230 5.93 26.00 -6.94
CA ALA A 230 5.76 25.18 -5.76
C ALA A 230 6.35 25.86 -4.51
N ARG A 231 5.54 25.94 -3.45
CA ARG A 231 5.95 26.38 -2.12
C ARG A 231 5.89 25.19 -1.16
N TRP A 232 7.02 24.93 -0.49
CA TRP A 232 7.13 23.92 0.54
C TRP A 232 6.74 24.48 1.92
N TYR A 233 5.87 23.77 2.63
CA TYR A 233 5.51 24.01 4.01
C TYR A 233 6.05 22.85 4.87
N PRO A 234 7.22 23.00 5.51
CA PRO A 234 7.91 21.94 6.26
C PRO A 234 7.20 21.66 7.59
N ILE A 235 6.09 20.94 7.55
CA ILE A 235 5.24 20.70 8.73
C ILE A 235 5.92 19.74 9.72
N ALA A 236 5.65 19.91 11.02
CA ALA A 236 5.97 18.90 12.02
C ALA A 236 5.11 17.63 11.78
N PRO A 237 5.68 16.42 11.78
CA PRO A 237 4.90 15.19 11.60
C PRO A 237 3.74 15.06 12.60
N ALA A 238 2.63 14.46 12.16
CA ALA A 238 1.41 14.24 12.95
C ALA A 238 0.69 15.53 13.43
N SER A 239 0.89 16.66 12.75
CA SER A 239 0.26 17.95 13.09
C SER A 239 -0.60 18.55 11.98
N ASP A 240 -0.83 17.82 10.89
CA ASP A 240 -1.59 18.26 9.71
C ASP A 240 -3.00 18.72 10.06
N VAL A 241 -3.68 18.02 10.97
CA VAL A 241 -5.02 18.40 11.44
C VAL A 241 -5.00 19.77 12.13
N ALA A 242 -3.94 20.10 12.90
CA ALA A 242 -3.83 21.41 13.52
C ALA A 242 -3.70 22.52 12.47
N LEU A 243 -2.88 22.31 11.43
CA LEU A 243 -2.80 23.23 10.31
C LEU A 243 -4.16 23.38 9.60
N MET A 244 -4.83 22.26 9.30
CA MET A 244 -6.12 22.29 8.61
C MET A 244 -7.20 23.03 9.42
N LEU A 245 -7.25 22.84 10.74
CA LEU A 245 -8.18 23.55 11.62
C LEU A 245 -7.84 25.04 11.72
N GLY A 246 -6.55 25.42 11.76
CA GLY A 246 -6.12 26.82 11.73
C GLY A 246 -6.49 27.55 10.42
N LEU A 247 -6.39 26.84 9.29
CA LEU A 247 -6.86 27.32 7.99
C LEU A 247 -8.38 27.50 8.00
N ALA A 248 -9.12 26.49 8.48
CA ALA A 248 -10.58 26.53 8.58
C ALA A 248 -11.07 27.68 9.49
N HIS A 249 -10.45 27.86 10.65
CA HIS A 249 -10.76 28.98 11.55
C HIS A 249 -10.52 30.34 10.89
N THR A 250 -9.44 30.49 10.11
CA THR A 250 -9.19 31.74 9.38
C THR A 250 -10.25 31.99 8.32
N LEU A 251 -10.64 30.96 7.54
CA LEU A 251 -11.74 31.06 6.58
C LEU A 251 -13.08 31.43 7.26
N LEU A 252 -13.33 30.90 8.46
CA LEU A 252 -14.51 31.18 9.25
C LEU A 252 -14.53 32.64 9.73
N THR A 253 -13.50 33.06 10.47
CA THR A 253 -13.48 34.37 11.15
C THR A 253 -13.29 35.56 10.20
N GLU A 254 -12.71 35.34 9.02
CA GLU A 254 -12.64 36.35 7.96
C GLU A 254 -13.85 36.34 7.00
N ASN A 255 -14.87 35.49 7.25
CA ASN A 255 -16.04 35.33 6.37
C ASN A 255 -15.68 35.00 4.92
N ARG A 256 -14.69 34.10 4.73
CA ARG A 256 -14.19 33.64 3.42
C ARG A 256 -14.66 32.24 3.05
N HIS A 257 -15.56 31.65 3.84
CA HIS A 257 -16.20 30.38 3.54
C HIS A 257 -17.48 30.59 2.72
N ASP A 258 -17.84 29.64 1.87
CA ASP A 258 -19.04 29.67 1.04
C ASP A 258 -20.26 29.17 1.82
N THR A 259 -20.95 30.09 2.50
CA THR A 259 -22.16 29.81 3.26
C THR A 259 -23.25 29.15 2.41
N ALA A 260 -23.42 29.58 1.14
CA ALA A 260 -24.46 29.03 0.28
C ALA A 260 -24.18 27.57 -0.10
N PHE A 261 -22.91 27.20 -0.29
CA PHE A 261 -22.53 25.81 -0.50
C PHE A 261 -22.75 24.97 0.76
N LEU A 262 -22.29 25.46 1.92
CA LEU A 262 -22.43 24.76 3.19
C LEU A 262 -23.90 24.46 3.52
N ASP A 263 -24.78 25.45 3.38
CA ASP A 263 -26.22 25.29 3.66
C ASP A 263 -26.89 24.29 2.72
N ARG A 264 -26.54 24.35 1.43
CA ARG A 264 -27.22 23.56 0.39
C ARG A 264 -26.70 22.13 0.27
N TYR A 265 -25.40 21.92 0.44
CA TYR A 265 -24.73 20.65 0.12
C TYR A 265 -24.16 19.92 1.33
N CYS A 266 -24.12 20.54 2.51
CA CYS A 266 -23.52 19.94 3.71
C CYS A 266 -24.51 19.82 4.88
N THR A 267 -24.13 19.03 5.89
CA THR A 267 -24.76 19.00 7.22
C THR A 267 -23.73 19.15 8.33
N GLY A 268 -24.14 19.78 9.44
CA GLY A 268 -23.36 19.78 10.66
C GLY A 268 -22.25 20.81 10.75
N PHE A 269 -22.26 21.84 9.88
CA PHE A 269 -21.27 22.90 9.90
C PHE A 269 -21.28 23.69 11.22
N ASP A 270 -22.46 23.97 11.80
CA ASP A 270 -22.57 24.72 13.07
C ASP A 270 -21.76 24.05 14.20
N THR A 271 -21.86 22.73 14.35
CA THR A 271 -21.08 21.97 15.34
C THR A 271 -19.57 22.12 15.12
N VAL A 272 -19.15 22.10 13.86
CA VAL A 272 -17.74 22.28 13.50
C VAL A 272 -17.28 23.72 13.75
N ALA A 273 -18.10 24.71 13.41
CA ALA A 273 -17.82 26.12 13.63
C ALA A 273 -17.67 26.43 15.12
N ASP A 274 -18.57 25.92 15.97
CA ASP A 274 -18.49 26.03 17.42
C ASP A 274 -17.18 25.45 17.97
N TYR A 275 -16.77 24.28 17.47
CA TYR A 275 -15.50 23.66 17.84
C TYR A 275 -14.27 24.50 17.41
N LEU A 276 -14.30 25.07 16.19
CA LEU A 276 -13.25 25.98 15.72
C LEU A 276 -13.14 27.23 16.59
N LEU A 277 -14.28 27.75 17.07
CA LEU A 277 -14.38 28.92 17.95
C LEU A 277 -14.15 28.60 19.44
N GLY A 278 -13.85 27.35 19.78
CA GLY A 278 -13.43 26.96 21.12
C GLY A 278 -14.55 26.49 22.05
N ALA A 279 -15.59 25.83 21.52
CA ALA A 279 -16.60 25.14 22.33
C ALA A 279 -16.01 24.06 23.27
N ASP A 280 -14.81 23.56 22.97
CA ASP A 280 -14.03 22.65 23.83
C ASP A 280 -13.08 23.40 24.79
N GLY A 281 -13.18 24.73 24.87
CA GLY A 281 -12.32 25.60 25.68
C GLY A 281 -11.05 26.11 24.98
N THR A 282 -10.80 25.74 23.72
CA THR A 282 -9.60 26.18 22.98
C THR A 282 -9.94 26.65 21.56
N VAL A 283 -9.70 27.92 21.25
CA VAL A 283 -9.87 28.44 19.89
C VAL A 283 -8.83 27.82 18.96
N LYS A 284 -9.24 27.37 17.77
CA LYS A 284 -8.36 26.71 16.78
C LYS A 284 -7.75 27.72 15.80
N ASP A 285 -7.23 28.82 16.32
CA ASP A 285 -6.68 29.90 15.51
C ASP A 285 -5.30 29.58 14.89
N ALA A 286 -4.77 30.53 14.11
CA ALA A 286 -3.50 30.36 13.42
C ALA A 286 -2.31 30.29 14.39
N GLU A 287 -2.36 30.95 15.55
CA GLU A 287 -1.34 30.86 16.60
C GLU A 287 -1.34 29.47 17.24
N TRP A 288 -2.52 28.97 17.59
CA TRP A 288 -2.74 27.62 18.11
C TRP A 288 -2.20 26.55 17.14
N ALA A 289 -2.48 26.72 15.85
CA ALA A 289 -1.99 25.83 14.81
C ALA A 289 -0.46 25.95 14.64
N ALA A 290 0.08 27.17 14.61
CA ALA A 290 1.50 27.43 14.45
C ALA A 290 2.35 26.78 15.55
N ALA A 291 1.90 26.86 16.80
CA ALA A 291 2.57 26.25 17.95
C ALA A 291 2.71 24.72 17.84
N ARG A 292 1.79 24.07 17.12
CA ARG A 292 1.76 22.60 16.93
C ARG A 292 2.47 22.16 15.67
N CYS A 293 2.19 22.82 14.57
CA CYS A 293 2.63 22.38 13.25
C CYS A 293 3.97 23.00 12.81
N GLY A 294 4.42 24.04 13.50
CA GLY A 294 5.68 24.72 13.22
C GLY A 294 5.68 25.53 11.91
N ILE A 295 4.49 25.82 11.36
CA ILE A 295 4.30 26.79 10.26
C ILE A 295 3.90 28.13 10.87
N ALA A 296 4.49 29.24 10.40
CA ALA A 296 4.23 30.56 10.96
C ALA A 296 2.75 30.95 10.83
N SER A 297 2.17 31.55 11.88
CA SER A 297 0.74 31.92 11.89
C SER A 297 0.36 32.90 10.77
N GLN A 298 1.31 33.73 10.31
CA GLN A 298 1.12 34.62 9.16
C GLN A 298 0.99 33.82 7.85
N ASP A 299 1.78 32.77 7.68
CA ASP A 299 1.74 31.90 6.50
C ASP A 299 0.45 31.07 6.46
N ILE A 300 -0.03 30.61 7.62
CA ILE A 300 -1.32 29.92 7.74
C ILE A 300 -2.44 30.84 7.26
N ARG A 301 -2.51 32.08 7.76
CA ARG A 301 -3.52 33.05 7.33
C ARG A 301 -3.40 33.39 5.85
N ALA A 302 -2.18 33.62 5.36
CA ALA A 302 -1.94 33.94 3.96
C ALA A 302 -2.40 32.80 3.04
N LEU A 303 -2.11 31.54 3.39
CA LEU A 303 -2.57 30.38 2.65
C LEU A 303 -4.10 30.27 2.67
N ALA A 304 -4.76 30.43 3.82
CA ALA A 304 -6.22 30.40 3.91
C ALA A 304 -6.88 31.46 3.01
N ARG A 305 -6.34 32.69 3.00
CA ARG A 305 -6.84 33.77 2.12
C ARG A 305 -6.65 33.41 0.65
N ARG A 306 -5.45 32.94 0.27
CA ARG A 306 -5.14 32.54 -1.09
C ARG A 306 -6.04 31.40 -1.59
N MET A 307 -6.35 30.44 -0.72
CA MET A 307 -7.28 29.34 -1.02
C MET A 307 -8.68 29.83 -1.42
N ALA A 308 -9.15 30.93 -0.81
CA ALA A 308 -10.47 31.51 -1.07
C ALA A 308 -10.52 32.46 -2.29
N GLU A 309 -9.37 32.86 -2.85
CA GLU A 309 -9.29 33.86 -3.93
C GLU A 309 -9.50 33.30 -5.35
N GLY A 310 -9.38 31.97 -5.54
CA GLY A 310 -9.48 31.34 -6.86
C GLY A 310 -9.94 29.89 -6.80
N ARG A 311 -9.83 29.16 -7.92
CA ARG A 311 -10.12 27.72 -7.98
C ARG A 311 -9.01 26.96 -7.24
N THR A 312 -9.40 26.30 -6.15
CA THR A 312 -8.51 25.57 -5.24
C THR A 312 -8.91 24.11 -5.17
N LEU A 313 -7.94 23.23 -5.39
CA LEU A 313 -8.04 21.81 -5.10
C LEU A 313 -7.32 21.51 -3.78
N VAL A 314 -8.04 20.98 -2.80
CA VAL A 314 -7.47 20.45 -1.55
C VAL A 314 -7.26 18.95 -1.73
N THR A 315 -6.04 18.46 -1.59
CA THR A 315 -5.75 17.02 -1.68
C THR A 315 -5.04 16.49 -0.44
N VAL A 316 -5.48 15.33 0.03
CA VAL A 316 -4.85 14.58 1.13
C VAL A 316 -4.19 13.32 0.57
N SER A 317 -2.92 13.13 0.88
CA SER A 317 -2.17 11.92 0.51
C SER A 317 -2.59 10.73 1.37
N TRP A 318 -2.45 9.51 0.84
CA TRP A 318 -2.71 8.29 1.62
C TRP A 318 -1.71 8.09 2.76
N SER A 319 -0.58 8.79 2.78
CA SER A 319 0.37 8.74 3.90
C SER A 319 -0.26 9.20 5.22
N LEU A 320 -1.05 10.29 5.20
CA LEU A 320 -1.58 10.93 6.40
C LEU A 320 -2.65 10.10 7.12
N GLN A 321 -3.30 9.17 6.43
CA GLN A 321 -4.29 8.29 7.05
C GLN A 321 -3.69 7.03 7.69
N ARG A 322 -2.38 6.79 7.50
CA ARG A 322 -1.67 5.60 7.98
C ARG A 322 -0.93 5.87 9.29
N THR A 323 -1.53 6.72 10.12
CA THR A 323 -1.07 7.11 11.46
C THR A 323 -2.21 6.88 12.44
N ARG A 324 -1.92 6.96 13.74
CA ARG A 324 -2.98 7.07 14.75
C ARG A 324 -3.92 8.24 14.38
N HIS A 325 -5.21 8.02 14.55
CA HIS A 325 -6.27 8.96 14.20
C HIS A 325 -6.28 9.41 12.73
N GLY A 326 -5.82 8.55 11.82
CA GLY A 326 -5.71 8.84 10.38
C GLY A 326 -7.02 9.20 9.68
N GLU A 327 -8.16 9.03 10.35
CA GLU A 327 -9.48 9.52 9.93
C GLU A 327 -9.52 11.06 9.91
N GLN A 328 -8.91 11.70 10.92
CA GLN A 328 -9.00 13.14 11.18
C GLN A 328 -8.42 14.01 10.05
N PRO A 329 -7.22 13.75 9.48
CA PRO A 329 -6.70 14.57 8.37
C PRO A 329 -7.52 14.45 7.09
N VAL A 330 -8.12 13.28 6.81
CA VAL A 330 -9.01 13.12 5.65
C VAL A 330 -10.29 13.92 5.84
N TRP A 331 -10.89 13.85 7.04
CA TRP A 331 -12.11 14.58 7.36
C TRP A 331 -11.89 16.10 7.40
N ALA A 332 -10.78 16.56 7.98
CA ALA A 332 -10.42 17.98 8.03
C ALA A 332 -10.08 18.55 6.64
N GLY A 333 -9.44 17.76 5.76
CA GLY A 333 -9.23 18.14 4.37
C GLY A 333 -10.55 18.30 3.60
N LEU A 334 -11.51 17.40 3.81
CA LEU A 334 -12.85 17.51 3.23
C LEU A 334 -13.61 18.73 3.77
N LEU A 335 -13.48 19.03 5.06
CA LEU A 335 -14.04 20.24 5.67
C LEU A 335 -13.51 21.50 4.98
N LEU A 336 -12.19 21.62 4.80
CA LEU A 336 -11.61 22.77 4.09
C LEU A 336 -12.16 22.91 2.67
N ALA A 337 -12.23 21.82 1.91
CA ALA A 337 -12.79 21.83 0.56
C ALA A 337 -14.26 22.25 0.53
N ALA A 338 -15.05 21.79 1.52
CA ALA A 338 -16.45 22.17 1.66
C ALA A 338 -16.62 23.65 2.05
N MET A 339 -15.78 24.16 2.95
CA MET A 339 -15.78 25.58 3.32
C MET A 339 -15.43 26.49 2.14
N LEU A 340 -14.60 26.05 1.20
CA LEU A 340 -14.32 26.80 -0.03
C LEU A 340 -15.48 26.77 -1.05
N GLY A 341 -16.41 25.82 -0.93
CA GLY A 341 -17.62 25.74 -1.76
C GLY A 341 -17.43 25.17 -3.18
N GLN A 342 -16.27 24.58 -3.46
CA GLN A 342 -15.84 24.26 -4.83
C GLN A 342 -16.00 22.78 -5.22
N ILE A 343 -16.45 21.92 -4.30
CA ILE A 343 -16.72 20.50 -4.59
C ILE A 343 -17.76 20.39 -5.72
N GLY A 344 -17.43 19.59 -6.74
CA GLY A 344 -18.24 19.41 -7.95
C GLY A 344 -17.92 20.39 -9.08
N LEU A 345 -16.91 21.25 -8.95
CA LEU A 345 -16.38 22.08 -10.04
C LEU A 345 -15.07 21.48 -10.57
N PRO A 346 -14.79 21.57 -11.88
CA PRO A 346 -13.57 20.99 -12.45
C PRO A 346 -12.32 21.63 -11.85
N GLY A 347 -11.38 20.82 -11.36
CA GLY A 347 -10.14 21.32 -10.77
C GLY A 347 -10.32 21.98 -9.39
N GLY A 348 -11.47 21.81 -8.74
CA GLY A 348 -11.76 22.35 -7.41
C GLY A 348 -12.36 21.34 -6.45
N GLY A 349 -12.35 21.67 -5.16
CA GLY A 349 -12.93 20.82 -4.12
C GLY A 349 -11.92 19.89 -3.49
N PHE A 350 -12.27 18.60 -3.34
CA PHE A 350 -11.50 17.63 -2.57
C PHE A 350 -10.97 16.48 -3.44
N GLY A 351 -9.69 16.18 -3.29
CA GLY A 351 -9.01 15.02 -3.86
C GLY A 351 -8.38 14.15 -2.77
N HIS A 352 -8.19 12.86 -3.05
CA HIS A 352 -7.53 11.94 -2.12
C HIS A 352 -6.61 10.98 -2.87
N GLY A 353 -5.34 10.94 -2.51
CA GLY A 353 -4.35 10.02 -3.07
C GLY A 353 -3.51 10.54 -4.24
N TYR A 354 -3.63 11.80 -4.65
CA TYR A 354 -2.69 12.38 -5.62
C TYR A 354 -1.25 12.25 -5.10
N GLY A 355 -0.33 11.77 -5.95
CA GLY A 355 1.05 11.47 -5.57
C GLY A 355 1.23 10.21 -4.70
N SER A 356 0.17 9.47 -4.38
CA SER A 356 0.28 8.21 -3.63
C SER A 356 0.55 7.00 -4.53
N ILE A 357 0.16 7.08 -5.80
CA ILE A 357 0.30 6.02 -6.81
C ILE A 357 0.13 6.63 -8.21
N GLY A 358 0.59 5.93 -9.26
CA GLY A 358 0.66 6.46 -10.63
C GLY A 358 -0.67 6.67 -11.34
N ASP A 359 -1.76 6.06 -10.87
CA ASP A 359 -3.05 6.05 -11.55
C ASP A 359 -4.12 7.00 -10.95
N ILE A 360 -3.73 7.84 -9.99
CA ILE A 360 -4.58 8.93 -9.49
C ILE A 360 -4.28 10.20 -10.29
N GLY A 361 -5.33 10.80 -10.84
CA GLY A 361 -5.23 11.93 -11.76
C GLY A 361 -4.85 11.53 -13.19
N ASP A 362 -4.65 10.25 -13.48
CA ASP A 362 -4.34 9.77 -14.82
C ASP A 362 -5.58 9.80 -15.73
N ASP A 363 -5.37 10.07 -17.03
CA ASP A 363 -6.42 10.24 -18.04
C ASP A 363 -6.66 8.98 -18.90
N GLY A 364 -5.92 7.90 -18.63
CA GLY A 364 -6.13 6.62 -19.28
C GLY A 364 -7.54 6.03 -19.07
N PRO A 365 -7.95 5.10 -19.94
CA PRO A 365 -9.33 4.62 -20.01
C PRO A 365 -9.76 3.83 -18.77
N LEU A 366 -11.01 4.01 -18.36
CA LEU A 366 -11.64 3.23 -17.28
C LEU A 366 -12.48 2.07 -17.84
N LEU A 367 -11.79 1.05 -18.35
CA LEU A 367 -12.41 -0.14 -18.89
C LEU A 367 -12.24 -1.32 -17.92
N PRO A 368 -13.28 -2.16 -17.72
CA PRO A 368 -13.11 -3.43 -17.03
C PRO A 368 -12.06 -4.28 -17.76
N LEU A 369 -11.16 -4.88 -16.99
CA LEU A 369 -10.10 -5.74 -17.50
C LEU A 369 -10.46 -7.21 -17.25
N PRO A 370 -9.84 -8.17 -17.98
CA PRO A 370 -10.02 -9.59 -17.71
C PRO A 370 -9.71 -9.92 -16.24
N THR A 371 -10.54 -10.72 -15.59
CA THR A 371 -10.35 -11.12 -14.18
C THR A 371 -10.80 -12.55 -13.97
N LEU A 372 -10.05 -13.30 -13.15
CA LEU A 372 -10.41 -14.67 -12.77
C LEU A 372 -11.55 -14.65 -11.73
N PRO A 373 -12.66 -15.39 -11.97
CA PRO A 373 -13.69 -15.60 -10.95
C PRO A 373 -13.16 -16.39 -9.76
N GLN A 374 -13.36 -15.89 -8.54
CA GLN A 374 -12.90 -16.53 -7.30
C GLN A 374 -13.95 -17.45 -6.67
N GLY A 375 -15.21 -17.42 -7.14
CA GLY A 375 -16.33 -18.08 -6.46
C GLY A 375 -16.83 -17.30 -5.24
N HIS A 376 -17.50 -17.99 -4.31
CA HIS A 376 -18.10 -17.39 -3.12
C HIS A 376 -17.44 -17.94 -1.85
N ASN A 377 -17.05 -17.04 -0.92
CA ASN A 377 -16.61 -17.43 0.42
C ASN A 377 -17.83 -17.51 1.36
N PRO A 378 -18.25 -18.71 1.80
CA PRO A 378 -19.37 -18.84 2.73
C PRO A 378 -19.00 -18.47 4.19
N VAL A 379 -17.71 -18.40 4.53
CA VAL A 379 -17.26 -17.97 5.86
C VAL A 379 -17.40 -16.45 5.97
N ARG A 380 -18.12 -15.99 7.01
CA ARG A 380 -18.40 -14.57 7.23
C ARG A 380 -17.38 -13.88 8.14
N THR A 381 -16.58 -14.66 8.86
CA THR A 381 -15.54 -14.14 9.76
C THR A 381 -14.47 -13.42 8.95
N PHE A 382 -14.06 -12.26 9.47
CA PHE A 382 -13.03 -11.44 8.86
C PHE A 382 -12.26 -10.69 9.94
N ILE A 383 -11.10 -10.15 9.57
CA ILE A 383 -10.42 -9.10 10.34
C ILE A 383 -10.18 -7.86 9.47
N PRO A 384 -10.09 -6.64 10.03
CA PRO A 384 -9.41 -5.56 9.35
C PRO A 384 -7.97 -5.98 9.02
N VAL A 385 -7.48 -5.70 7.81
CA VAL A 385 -6.24 -6.31 7.29
C VAL A 385 -4.99 -6.11 8.16
N ALA A 386 -4.94 -5.01 8.92
CA ALA A 386 -3.83 -4.70 9.82
C ALA A 386 -3.92 -5.39 11.20
N ARG A 387 -4.91 -6.26 11.44
CA ARG A 387 -5.14 -6.90 12.75
C ARG A 387 -4.70 -8.36 12.82
N ILE A 388 -3.74 -8.74 11.97
CA ILE A 388 -3.26 -10.13 11.91
C ILE A 388 -2.55 -10.57 13.19
N ALA A 389 -1.60 -9.78 13.72
CA ALA A 389 -0.90 -10.17 14.93
C ALA A 389 -1.85 -10.20 16.14
N ASP A 390 -2.83 -9.28 16.19
CA ASP A 390 -3.90 -9.32 17.19
C ASP A 390 -4.72 -10.61 17.13
N MET A 391 -5.18 -10.98 15.94
CA MET A 391 -5.94 -12.21 15.71
C MET A 391 -5.19 -13.44 16.18
N LEU A 392 -3.91 -13.57 15.81
CA LEU A 392 -3.10 -14.74 16.11
C LEU A 392 -2.68 -14.83 17.59
N LEU A 393 -2.46 -13.70 18.25
CA LEU A 393 -2.02 -13.65 19.64
C LEU A 393 -3.18 -13.68 20.64
N ARG A 394 -4.39 -13.28 20.23
CA ARG A 394 -5.55 -13.07 21.12
C ARG A 394 -6.84 -13.69 20.56
N PRO A 395 -6.88 -14.99 20.26
CA PRO A 395 -8.09 -15.64 19.78
C PRO A 395 -9.22 -15.52 20.82
N GLY A 396 -10.43 -15.21 20.37
CA GLY A 396 -11.62 -15.02 21.21
C GLY A 396 -11.83 -13.61 21.77
N ASP A 397 -10.79 -12.76 21.80
CA ASP A 397 -10.89 -11.37 22.25
C ASP A 397 -11.81 -10.55 21.31
N GLY A 398 -12.51 -9.57 21.90
CA GLY A 398 -13.40 -8.67 21.17
C GLY A 398 -12.66 -7.50 20.51
N TYR A 399 -13.15 -7.05 19.37
CA TYR A 399 -12.71 -5.79 18.74
C TYR A 399 -13.87 -5.04 18.09
N ASP A 400 -13.77 -3.71 18.11
CA ASP A 400 -14.71 -2.82 17.43
C ASP A 400 -14.26 -2.53 16.01
N TYR A 401 -15.20 -2.49 15.07
CA TYR A 401 -14.96 -2.08 13.70
C TYR A 401 -16.23 -1.49 13.10
N ASN A 402 -16.16 -0.21 12.72
CA ASN A 402 -17.21 0.50 12.01
C ASN A 402 -18.61 0.38 12.65
N GLY A 403 -18.68 0.64 13.96
CA GLY A 403 -19.92 0.55 14.76
C GLY A 403 -20.35 -0.85 15.17
N GLY A 404 -19.68 -1.91 14.70
CA GLY A 404 -19.93 -3.30 15.11
C GLY A 404 -18.85 -3.82 16.06
N THR A 405 -19.22 -4.81 16.87
CA THR A 405 -18.30 -5.55 17.74
C THR A 405 -18.17 -7.00 17.24
N TYR A 406 -16.93 -7.46 17.13
CA TYR A 406 -16.55 -8.74 16.55
C TYR A 406 -15.59 -9.48 17.49
N ARG A 407 -15.20 -10.71 17.15
CA ARG A 407 -14.22 -11.50 17.90
C ARG A 407 -13.17 -12.07 16.97
N TYR A 408 -11.93 -12.17 17.45
CA TYR A 408 -10.87 -12.80 16.69
C TYR A 408 -11.05 -14.33 16.62
N PRO A 409 -10.99 -14.94 15.42
CA PRO A 409 -11.04 -16.39 15.29
C PRO A 409 -9.75 -17.06 15.76
N ASP A 410 -9.87 -18.34 16.15
CA ASP A 410 -8.74 -19.19 16.51
C ASP A 410 -8.14 -19.84 15.25
N ILE A 411 -7.17 -19.15 14.65
CA ILE A 411 -6.54 -19.58 13.40
C ILE A 411 -5.52 -20.69 13.64
N ARG A 412 -5.69 -21.80 12.93
CA ARG A 412 -4.80 -22.97 12.95
C ARG A 412 -3.90 -23.05 11.72
N LEU A 413 -4.36 -22.53 10.57
CA LEU A 413 -3.57 -22.50 9.34
C LEU A 413 -3.55 -21.10 8.74
N VAL A 414 -2.36 -20.64 8.37
CA VAL A 414 -2.17 -19.43 7.56
C VAL A 414 -1.70 -19.87 6.17
N TYR A 415 -2.46 -19.50 5.14
CA TYR A 415 -2.05 -19.70 3.74
C TYR A 415 -1.76 -18.34 3.11
N TRP A 416 -0.51 -18.11 2.71
CA TRP A 416 -0.07 -16.86 2.10
C TRP A 416 0.53 -17.07 0.71
N ALA A 417 0.09 -16.25 -0.24
CA ALA A 417 0.64 -16.23 -1.59
C ALA A 417 0.61 -14.80 -2.16
N GLY A 418 1.72 -14.33 -2.73
CA GLY A 418 1.81 -13.00 -3.36
C GLY A 418 1.95 -11.82 -2.38
N GLY A 419 2.35 -12.05 -1.14
CA GLY A 419 2.54 -11.00 -0.14
C GLY A 419 3.62 -11.32 0.89
N ASN A 420 4.10 -10.28 1.57
CA ASN A 420 5.15 -10.39 2.58
C ASN A 420 4.73 -9.62 3.86
N PRO A 421 4.03 -10.26 4.81
CA PRO A 421 3.63 -9.64 6.08
C PRO A 421 4.82 -9.12 6.90
N PHE A 422 5.98 -9.78 6.84
CA PHE A 422 7.22 -9.28 7.46
C PHE A 422 7.83 -8.06 6.76
N HIS A 423 7.20 -7.56 5.70
CA HIS A 423 7.49 -6.26 5.12
C HIS A 423 6.43 -5.21 5.48
N HIS A 424 5.15 -5.50 5.28
CA HIS A 424 4.11 -4.46 5.34
C HIS A 424 3.47 -4.25 6.72
N HIS A 425 3.59 -5.23 7.62
CA HIS A 425 2.99 -5.15 8.95
C HIS A 425 3.92 -4.42 9.92
N GLN A 426 3.36 -3.94 11.03
CA GLN A 426 4.06 -3.17 12.05
C GLN A 426 4.53 -4.09 13.18
N ASP A 427 5.44 -3.60 14.03
CA ASP A 427 6.09 -4.35 15.13
C ASP A 427 6.48 -5.78 14.70
N LEU A 428 7.50 -5.89 13.87
CA LEU A 428 7.89 -7.20 13.31
C LEU A 428 8.36 -8.21 14.37
N ASN A 429 8.85 -7.74 15.53
CA ASN A 429 9.15 -8.62 16.67
C ASN A 429 7.87 -9.25 17.22
N ARG A 430 6.79 -8.46 17.35
CA ARG A 430 5.46 -8.97 17.69
C ARG A 430 4.88 -9.87 16.62
N LEU A 431 5.03 -9.52 15.33
CA LEU A 431 4.59 -10.38 14.24
C LEU A 431 5.29 -11.74 14.27
N ARG A 432 6.59 -11.77 14.56
CA ARG A 432 7.35 -13.02 14.71
C ARG A 432 6.73 -13.93 15.78
N ARG A 433 6.35 -13.37 16.94
CA ARG A 433 5.63 -14.10 18.00
C ARG A 433 4.22 -14.54 17.55
N ALA A 434 3.52 -13.70 16.79
CA ALA A 434 2.21 -14.04 16.24
C ALA A 434 2.29 -15.23 15.27
N PHE A 435 3.31 -15.24 14.41
CA PHE A 435 3.57 -16.32 13.46
C PHE A 435 4.02 -17.61 14.15
N ALA A 436 4.34 -17.62 15.45
CA ALA A 436 4.58 -18.83 16.23
C ALA A 436 3.30 -19.57 16.65
N ARG A 437 2.11 -18.95 16.49
CA ARG A 437 0.84 -19.45 17.04
C ARG A 437 0.07 -20.45 16.17
N PRO A 438 -0.01 -20.31 14.84
CA PRO A 438 -0.69 -21.30 14.00
C PRO A 438 -0.01 -22.66 14.05
N ASP A 439 -0.76 -23.72 13.77
CA ASP A 439 -0.23 -25.07 13.61
C ASP A 439 0.65 -25.15 12.34
N THR A 440 0.22 -24.51 11.25
CA THR A 440 0.92 -24.52 9.97
C THR A 440 0.85 -23.18 9.24
N ILE A 441 1.96 -22.78 8.61
CA ILE A 441 2.08 -21.64 7.71
C ILE A 441 2.59 -22.11 6.34
N VAL A 442 1.77 -21.94 5.30
CA VAL A 442 2.10 -22.27 3.90
C VAL A 442 2.35 -20.98 3.13
N VAL A 443 3.48 -20.91 2.41
CA VAL A 443 3.89 -19.73 1.65
C VAL A 443 4.25 -20.09 0.22
N HIS A 444 3.65 -19.40 -0.75
CA HIS A 444 4.11 -19.39 -2.14
C HIS A 444 5.05 -18.22 -2.36
N GLU A 445 6.27 -18.48 -2.83
CA GLU A 445 7.26 -17.41 -2.94
C GLU A 445 8.37 -17.73 -3.98
N PRO A 446 8.73 -16.79 -4.87
CA PRO A 446 9.87 -16.92 -5.77
C PRO A 446 11.25 -16.73 -5.12
N HIS A 447 11.35 -16.02 -3.98
CA HIS A 447 12.61 -15.72 -3.28
C HIS A 447 12.57 -16.00 -1.78
N TRP A 448 13.67 -16.31 -1.11
CA TRP A 448 13.72 -16.50 0.35
C TRP A 448 13.56 -15.20 1.16
N THR A 449 12.38 -14.57 1.05
CA THR A 449 11.92 -13.41 1.81
C THR A 449 11.80 -13.75 3.29
N ALA A 450 11.67 -12.72 4.14
CA ALA A 450 11.44 -12.91 5.56
C ALA A 450 10.18 -13.75 5.84
N THR A 451 9.12 -13.64 5.02
CA THR A 451 7.92 -14.46 5.17
C THR A 451 8.18 -15.93 4.86
N ALA A 452 8.88 -16.25 3.76
CA ALA A 452 9.25 -17.62 3.43
C ALA A 452 10.13 -18.26 4.52
N ARG A 453 11.05 -17.49 5.13
CA ARG A 453 11.90 -17.98 6.22
C ARG A 453 11.15 -18.31 7.51
N HIS A 454 10.00 -17.68 7.73
CA HIS A 454 9.14 -17.93 8.89
C HIS A 454 7.97 -18.88 8.58
N ALA A 455 7.96 -19.53 7.41
CA ALA A 455 6.95 -20.51 7.03
C ALA A 455 7.33 -21.92 7.50
N ASP A 456 6.34 -22.81 7.56
CA ASP A 456 6.58 -24.24 7.71
C ASP A 456 6.76 -24.93 6.36
N ILE A 457 6.00 -24.48 5.35
CA ILE A 457 6.02 -25.03 3.99
C ILE A 457 6.22 -23.89 3.01
N VAL A 458 7.29 -23.96 2.22
CA VAL A 458 7.57 -23.00 1.14
C VAL A 458 7.46 -23.69 -0.21
N LEU A 459 6.57 -23.17 -1.04
CA LEU A 459 6.30 -23.66 -2.39
C LEU A 459 6.94 -22.69 -3.41
N PRO A 460 7.89 -23.15 -4.25
CA PRO A 460 8.60 -22.27 -5.18
C PRO A 460 7.66 -21.81 -6.29
N ALA A 461 7.36 -20.51 -6.29
CA ALA A 461 6.51 -19.88 -7.29
C ALA A 461 7.34 -19.28 -8.43
N THR A 462 6.79 -19.26 -9.65
CA THR A 462 7.39 -18.54 -10.78
C THR A 462 7.28 -17.02 -10.59
N THR A 463 8.12 -16.28 -11.30
CA THR A 463 7.99 -14.84 -11.58
C THR A 463 7.24 -14.64 -12.91
N PRO A 464 6.74 -13.42 -13.22
CA PRO A 464 6.00 -13.17 -14.45
C PRO A 464 6.76 -13.52 -15.74
N LEU A 465 8.09 -13.41 -15.76
CA LEU A 465 8.88 -13.74 -16.95
C LEU A 465 8.98 -15.25 -17.23
N GLU A 466 8.57 -16.09 -16.29
CA GLU A 466 8.64 -17.55 -16.38
C GLU A 466 7.30 -18.21 -16.78
N ARG A 467 6.27 -17.41 -17.07
CA ARG A 467 4.92 -17.86 -17.43
C ARG A 467 4.24 -16.92 -18.45
N GLU A 468 3.06 -17.32 -18.92
CA GLU A 468 2.23 -16.52 -19.83
C GLU A 468 1.12 -15.81 -19.05
N ASP A 469 0.72 -14.59 -19.44
CA ASP A 469 -0.42 -13.89 -18.86
C ASP A 469 -0.96 -12.76 -19.79
N LEU A 470 -2.02 -12.08 -19.33
CA LEU A 470 -2.49 -10.79 -19.82
C LEU A 470 -2.12 -9.71 -18.81
N GLY A 471 -1.59 -8.57 -19.26
CA GLY A 471 -1.14 -7.49 -18.40
C GLY A 471 -1.75 -6.15 -18.77
N SER A 472 -2.20 -5.39 -17.79
CA SER A 472 -2.68 -4.00 -17.97
C SER A 472 -2.93 -3.43 -16.59
N GLY A 473 -2.71 -2.13 -16.37
CA GLY A 473 -3.16 -1.42 -15.17
C GLY A 473 -4.55 -0.79 -15.33
N ARG A 474 -5.14 -0.33 -14.22
CA ARG A 474 -6.51 0.23 -14.20
C ARG A 474 -6.70 1.43 -15.15
N ARG A 475 -5.70 2.29 -15.25
CA ARG A 475 -5.64 3.49 -16.11
C ARG A 475 -4.63 3.32 -17.25
N ASP A 476 -4.19 2.09 -17.51
CA ASP A 476 -3.19 1.86 -18.55
C ASP A 476 -3.80 2.11 -19.93
N THR A 477 -2.98 2.51 -20.88
CA THR A 477 -3.40 2.74 -22.27
C THR A 477 -3.34 1.47 -23.11
N HIS A 478 -2.78 0.38 -22.59
CA HIS A 478 -2.58 -0.87 -23.32
C HIS A 478 -3.03 -2.10 -22.54
N LEU A 479 -3.46 -3.12 -23.27
CA LEU A 479 -3.47 -4.51 -22.84
C LEU A 479 -2.24 -5.19 -23.45
N ILE A 480 -1.43 -5.85 -22.64
CA ILE A 480 -0.15 -6.46 -23.02
C ILE A 480 -0.29 -7.98 -23.00
N ALA A 481 0.17 -8.66 -24.06
CA ALA A 481 0.35 -10.11 -24.08
C ALA A 481 1.67 -10.44 -23.38
N MET A 482 1.60 -10.96 -22.16
CA MET A 482 2.79 -11.29 -21.38
C MET A 482 3.26 -12.68 -21.79
N HIS A 483 4.26 -12.75 -22.67
CA HIS A 483 4.86 -14.02 -23.07
C HIS A 483 5.85 -14.54 -22.03
N ARG A 484 6.00 -15.85 -21.97
CA ARG A 484 7.10 -16.48 -21.22
C ARG A 484 8.43 -16.18 -21.92
N VAL A 485 9.36 -15.57 -21.18
CA VAL A 485 10.71 -15.21 -21.66
C VAL A 485 11.76 -16.16 -21.10
N LEU A 486 11.56 -16.67 -19.90
CA LEU A 486 12.48 -17.56 -19.19
C LEU A 486 11.82 -18.91 -18.92
N ASN A 487 12.64 -19.96 -18.82
CA ASN A 487 12.19 -21.20 -18.19
C ASN A 487 12.11 -21.00 -16.67
N PRO A 488 11.15 -21.65 -15.98
CA PRO A 488 11.10 -21.65 -14.53
C PRO A 488 12.45 -22.03 -13.89
N VAL A 489 12.85 -21.28 -12.88
CA VAL A 489 14.07 -21.58 -12.12
C VAL A 489 13.86 -22.76 -11.18
N GLY A 490 14.73 -23.76 -11.29
CA GLY A 490 14.64 -24.99 -10.49
C GLY A 490 13.38 -25.76 -10.83
N GLU A 491 12.60 -26.12 -9.82
CA GLU A 491 11.31 -26.78 -9.92
C GLU A 491 10.14 -25.81 -9.68
N ALA A 492 10.35 -24.50 -9.81
CA ALA A 492 9.29 -23.52 -9.60
C ALA A 492 8.08 -23.75 -10.54
N ARG A 493 6.88 -23.58 -10.00
CA ARG A 493 5.60 -23.69 -10.73
C ARG A 493 4.82 -22.40 -10.58
N ASP A 494 3.97 -22.06 -11.55
CA ASP A 494 3.03 -20.96 -11.37
C ASP A 494 1.95 -21.31 -10.33
N ASP A 495 1.37 -20.28 -9.69
CA ASP A 495 0.41 -20.47 -8.59
C ASP A 495 -0.79 -21.33 -8.99
N TYR A 496 -1.25 -21.24 -10.25
CA TYR A 496 -2.38 -22.03 -10.73
C TYR A 496 -2.02 -23.52 -10.76
N THR A 497 -0.86 -23.87 -11.32
CA THR A 497 -0.37 -25.25 -11.35
C THR A 497 -0.17 -25.82 -9.94
N ILE A 498 0.35 -25.03 -9.00
CA ILE A 498 0.53 -25.43 -7.60
C ILE A 498 -0.83 -25.76 -6.95
N LEU A 499 -1.77 -24.82 -7.04
CA LEU A 499 -3.07 -24.93 -6.39
C LEU A 499 -3.96 -26.00 -7.05
N ALA A 500 -3.83 -26.21 -8.37
CA ALA A 500 -4.52 -27.29 -9.08
C ALA A 500 -4.06 -28.66 -8.57
N GLY A 501 -2.75 -28.87 -8.37
CA GLY A 501 -2.21 -30.12 -7.84
C GLY A 501 -2.61 -30.40 -6.39
N ILE A 502 -2.81 -29.35 -5.58
CA ILE A 502 -3.37 -29.45 -4.22
C ILE A 502 -4.88 -29.75 -4.28
N ALA A 503 -5.62 -29.07 -5.14
CA ALA A 503 -7.06 -29.30 -5.33
C ALA A 503 -7.35 -30.73 -5.77
N GLU A 504 -6.54 -31.31 -6.67
CA GLU A 504 -6.68 -32.69 -7.14
C GLU A 504 -6.60 -33.69 -5.98
N ARG A 505 -5.61 -33.54 -5.09
CA ARG A 505 -5.45 -34.38 -3.89
C ARG A 505 -6.61 -34.26 -2.90
N LEU A 506 -7.27 -33.11 -2.89
CA LEU A 506 -8.47 -32.85 -2.09
C LEU A 506 -9.77 -33.29 -2.77
N GLY A 507 -9.71 -33.81 -4.01
CA GLY A 507 -10.87 -34.21 -4.81
C GLY A 507 -11.65 -33.04 -5.44
N GLU A 508 -11.04 -31.86 -5.51
CA GLU A 508 -11.67 -30.60 -5.94
C GLU A 508 -11.03 -30.02 -7.22
N GLY A 509 -10.19 -30.81 -7.89
CA GLY A 509 -9.45 -30.40 -9.10
C GLY A 509 -10.35 -29.92 -10.23
N GLU A 510 -11.46 -30.61 -10.51
CA GLU A 510 -12.40 -30.20 -11.56
C GLU A 510 -13.09 -28.87 -11.23
N ARG A 511 -13.51 -28.67 -9.97
CA ARG A 511 -14.15 -27.42 -9.52
C ARG A 511 -13.19 -26.23 -9.55
N PHE A 512 -11.92 -26.46 -9.20
CA PHE A 512 -10.90 -25.42 -9.24
C PHE A 512 -10.52 -25.05 -10.69
N THR A 513 -10.20 -26.06 -11.51
CA THR A 513 -9.65 -25.85 -12.87
C THR A 513 -10.72 -25.61 -13.94
N GLU A 514 -11.95 -26.07 -13.70
CA GLU A 514 -13.02 -26.19 -14.71
C GLU A 514 -12.55 -26.93 -15.99
N GLY A 515 -11.62 -27.88 -15.83
CA GLY A 515 -11.05 -28.65 -16.92
C GLY A 515 -10.14 -27.86 -17.87
N ARG A 516 -9.76 -26.63 -17.52
CA ARG A 516 -8.91 -25.77 -18.37
C ARG A 516 -7.45 -25.79 -17.92
N THR A 517 -6.54 -25.73 -18.87
CA THR A 517 -5.14 -25.37 -18.66
C THR A 517 -5.00 -23.85 -18.45
N ALA A 518 -3.82 -23.40 -18.00
CA ALA A 518 -3.52 -21.97 -17.87
C ALA A 518 -3.74 -21.21 -19.20
N ARG A 519 -3.31 -21.80 -20.33
CA ARG A 519 -3.48 -21.22 -21.67
C ARG A 519 -4.95 -21.07 -22.04
N GLU A 520 -5.76 -22.10 -21.79
CA GLU A 520 -7.20 -22.07 -22.08
C GLU A 520 -7.93 -21.05 -21.20
N TRP A 521 -7.50 -20.85 -19.95
CA TRP A 521 -8.00 -19.76 -19.12
C TRP A 521 -7.68 -18.39 -19.71
N LEU A 522 -6.47 -18.15 -20.20
CA LEU A 522 -6.11 -16.87 -20.84
C LEU A 522 -7.01 -16.57 -22.05
N VAL A 523 -7.22 -17.56 -22.92
CA VAL A 523 -8.12 -17.44 -24.08
C VAL A 523 -9.55 -17.15 -23.62
N HIS A 524 -10.06 -17.93 -22.67
CA HIS A 524 -11.42 -17.77 -22.16
C HIS A 524 -11.68 -16.39 -21.55
N LEU A 525 -10.78 -15.92 -20.68
CA LEU A 525 -10.89 -14.61 -20.03
C LEU A 525 -10.78 -13.46 -21.04
N TYR A 526 -9.92 -13.61 -22.04
CA TYR A 526 -9.80 -12.64 -23.13
C TYR A 526 -11.07 -12.57 -23.96
N ASP A 527 -11.63 -13.70 -24.39
CA ASP A 527 -12.81 -13.74 -25.25
C ASP A 527 -14.06 -13.22 -24.52
N GLU A 528 -14.25 -13.52 -23.23
CA GLU A 528 -15.33 -12.95 -22.43
C GLU A 528 -15.18 -11.42 -22.29
N TRP A 529 -13.97 -10.95 -22.03
CA TRP A 529 -13.67 -9.52 -21.99
C TRP A 529 -13.91 -8.83 -23.34
N ARG A 530 -13.44 -9.43 -24.43
CA ARG A 530 -13.66 -8.96 -25.80
C ARG A 530 -15.14 -8.86 -26.14
N GLY A 531 -15.95 -9.85 -25.76
CA GLY A 531 -17.41 -9.82 -25.94
C GLY A 531 -18.06 -8.63 -25.25
N ARG A 532 -17.76 -8.42 -23.96
CA ARG A 532 -18.24 -7.25 -23.19
C ARG A 532 -17.77 -5.92 -23.76
N LEU A 533 -16.60 -5.90 -24.38
CA LEU A 533 -16.04 -4.70 -24.98
C LEU A 533 -16.73 -4.38 -26.32
N ALA A 534 -17.07 -5.41 -27.11
CA ALA A 534 -17.87 -5.27 -28.33
C ALA A 534 -19.28 -4.74 -28.05
N GLU A 535 -19.91 -5.14 -26.93
CA GLU A 535 -21.19 -4.57 -26.47
C GLU A 535 -21.12 -3.05 -26.21
N ARG A 536 -19.92 -2.52 -25.97
CA ARG A 536 -19.65 -1.09 -25.79
C ARG A 536 -19.18 -0.39 -27.07
N GLY A 537 -19.21 -1.08 -28.20
CA GLY A 537 -18.87 -0.54 -29.51
C GLY A 537 -17.37 -0.51 -29.81
N HIS A 538 -16.54 -1.28 -29.09
CA HIS A 538 -15.11 -1.39 -29.40
C HIS A 538 -14.75 -2.82 -29.83
N ASP A 539 -14.11 -2.95 -30.99
CA ASP A 539 -13.72 -4.24 -31.57
C ASP A 539 -12.25 -4.54 -31.24
N ALA A 540 -12.02 -5.31 -30.17
CA ALA A 540 -10.70 -5.88 -29.91
C ALA A 540 -10.43 -7.06 -30.86
N PRO A 541 -9.16 -7.25 -31.30
CA PRO A 541 -8.81 -8.35 -32.19
C PRO A 541 -9.09 -9.74 -31.57
N PRO A 542 -9.18 -10.82 -32.37
CA PRO A 542 -9.19 -12.18 -31.83
C PRO A 542 -7.90 -12.49 -31.03
N PHE A 543 -7.98 -13.43 -30.08
CA PHE A 543 -6.87 -13.75 -29.17
C PHE A 543 -5.55 -14.04 -29.90
N ASP A 544 -5.55 -14.90 -30.92
CA ASP A 544 -4.31 -15.27 -31.63
C ASP A 544 -3.64 -14.07 -32.31
N ARG A 545 -4.43 -13.13 -32.81
CA ARG A 545 -3.92 -11.89 -33.41
C ARG A 545 -3.35 -10.97 -32.34
N PHE A 546 -4.08 -10.72 -31.26
CA PHE A 546 -3.58 -9.96 -30.12
C PHE A 546 -2.28 -10.56 -29.56
N TRP A 547 -2.24 -11.88 -29.41
CA TRP A 547 -1.09 -12.60 -28.86
C TRP A 547 0.13 -12.50 -29.78
N ALA A 548 -0.07 -12.55 -31.10
CA ALA A 548 1.02 -12.38 -32.06
C ALA A 548 1.51 -10.92 -32.19
N GLU A 549 0.59 -9.94 -32.09
CA GLU A 549 0.90 -8.51 -32.12
C GLU A 549 1.56 -8.02 -30.82
N GLY A 550 1.32 -8.71 -29.70
CA GLY A 550 2.01 -8.52 -28.43
C GLY A 550 1.35 -7.50 -27.49
N GLU A 551 0.55 -6.58 -28.03
CA GLU A 551 -0.23 -5.62 -27.27
C GLU A 551 -1.40 -5.06 -28.08
N TRP A 552 -2.36 -4.45 -27.39
CA TRP A 552 -3.45 -3.72 -27.99
C TRP A 552 -3.71 -2.42 -27.24
N ARG A 553 -3.76 -1.30 -27.97
CA ARG A 553 -4.09 0.00 -27.40
C ARG A 553 -5.58 0.03 -27.03
N LEU A 554 -5.84 0.26 -25.74
CA LEU A 554 -7.18 0.36 -25.21
C LEU A 554 -7.87 1.62 -25.77
N PRO A 555 -9.18 1.54 -26.08
CA PRO A 555 -9.91 2.67 -26.61
C PRO A 555 -10.03 3.77 -25.56
N SER A 556 -9.92 5.03 -25.98
CA SER A 556 -10.08 6.18 -25.09
C SER A 556 -11.48 6.20 -24.48
N ALA A 557 -11.56 6.53 -23.18
CA ALA A 557 -12.82 6.65 -22.47
C ALA A 557 -13.49 8.03 -22.61
N GLY A 558 -12.93 8.94 -23.44
CA GLY A 558 -13.43 10.31 -23.58
C GLY A 558 -13.18 11.18 -22.35
N GLU A 559 -13.81 12.36 -22.31
CA GLU A 559 -13.71 13.31 -21.21
C GLU A 559 -14.27 12.70 -19.91
N GLN A 560 -13.49 12.75 -18.84
CA GLN A 560 -13.87 12.19 -17.55
C GLN A 560 -14.74 13.20 -16.78
N PRO A 561 -15.87 12.77 -16.20
CA PRO A 561 -16.71 13.68 -15.43
C PRO A 561 -16.00 14.07 -14.13
N THR A 562 -16.08 15.36 -13.78
CA THR A 562 -15.63 15.87 -12.49
C THR A 562 -16.35 15.17 -11.32
N PRO A 563 -15.61 14.75 -10.27
CA PRO A 563 -16.20 14.19 -9.05
C PRO A 563 -17.33 15.05 -8.51
N PHE A 564 -18.46 14.41 -8.14
CA PHE A 564 -19.63 15.07 -7.55
C PHE A 564 -20.29 16.18 -8.41
N ALA A 565 -19.94 16.34 -9.68
CA ALA A 565 -20.56 17.35 -10.55
C ALA A 565 -22.09 17.18 -10.65
N ALA A 566 -22.57 15.93 -10.75
CA ALA A 566 -24.01 15.63 -10.78
C ALA A 566 -24.72 15.99 -9.47
N PHE A 567 -24.08 15.72 -8.32
CA PHE A 567 -24.58 16.12 -7.00
C PHE A 567 -24.63 17.64 -6.86
N ARG A 568 -23.58 18.34 -7.31
CA ARG A 568 -23.55 19.81 -7.32
C ARG A 568 -24.65 20.40 -8.20
N ALA A 569 -24.88 19.84 -9.39
CA ALA A 569 -25.89 20.35 -10.31
C ALA A 569 -27.32 20.27 -9.73
N ASP A 570 -27.66 19.14 -9.09
CA ASP A 570 -28.97 18.96 -8.45
C ASP A 570 -28.89 18.00 -7.25
N PRO A 571 -28.63 18.49 -6.03
CA PRO A 571 -28.43 17.63 -4.86
C PRO A 571 -29.73 16.96 -4.39
N ARG A 572 -30.90 17.43 -4.85
CA ARG A 572 -32.20 16.81 -4.53
C ARG A 572 -32.47 15.60 -5.41
N ARG A 573 -32.13 15.68 -6.70
CA ARG A 573 -32.31 14.57 -7.66
C ARG A 573 -31.12 13.61 -7.70
N ARG A 574 -29.94 14.07 -7.31
CA ARG A 574 -28.69 13.30 -7.26
C ARG A 574 -28.07 13.37 -5.86
N PRO A 575 -28.79 13.01 -4.79
CA PRO A 575 -28.25 13.04 -3.44
C PRO A 575 -27.07 12.07 -3.30
N LEU A 576 -26.17 12.35 -2.36
CA LEU A 576 -25.14 11.40 -1.96
C LEU A 576 -25.76 10.20 -1.24
N HIS A 577 -25.02 9.10 -1.16
CA HIS A 577 -25.47 7.89 -0.44
C HIS A 577 -25.22 7.96 1.07
N THR A 578 -25.18 9.16 1.64
CA THR A 578 -25.13 9.41 3.09
C THR A 578 -26.55 9.41 3.68
N PRO A 579 -26.71 9.22 5.00
CA PRO A 579 -28.01 9.33 5.67
C PRO A 579 -28.75 10.64 5.38
N SER A 580 -28.02 11.76 5.28
CA SER A 580 -28.59 13.07 4.96
C SER A 580 -28.80 13.36 3.47
N GLY A 581 -28.25 12.53 2.56
CA GLY A 581 -28.16 12.82 1.14
C GLY A 581 -27.17 13.95 0.77
N ARG A 582 -26.41 14.46 1.75
CA ARG A 582 -25.49 15.59 1.67
C ARG A 582 -24.10 15.21 2.21
N ILE A 583 -23.13 16.11 2.10
CA ILE A 583 -21.79 15.94 2.70
C ILE A 583 -21.90 16.09 4.22
N GLU A 584 -21.53 15.08 4.99
CA GLU A 584 -21.62 15.10 6.46
C GLU A 584 -20.34 15.66 7.08
N LEU A 585 -20.32 16.97 7.39
CA LEU A 585 -19.20 17.60 8.11
C LEU A 585 -19.22 17.22 9.60
N PHE A 586 -20.42 17.05 10.15
CA PHE A 586 -20.67 16.23 11.33
C PHE A 586 -21.50 15.01 10.91
N SER A 587 -21.01 13.81 11.19
CA SER A 587 -21.74 12.56 10.97
C SER A 587 -22.36 12.05 12.26
N SER A 588 -23.70 12.11 12.31
CA SER A 588 -24.49 11.58 13.43
C SER A 588 -24.29 10.08 13.62
N THR A 589 -24.05 9.34 12.52
CA THR A 589 -23.77 7.90 12.55
C THR A 589 -22.47 7.61 13.29
N VAL A 590 -21.37 8.28 12.91
CA VAL A 590 -20.07 8.10 13.58
C VAL A 590 -20.14 8.56 15.05
N ALA A 591 -20.79 9.69 15.31
CA ALA A 591 -21.00 10.17 16.68
C ALA A 591 -21.73 9.14 17.56
N ALA A 592 -22.76 8.49 17.01
CA ALA A 592 -23.57 7.50 17.73
C ALA A 592 -22.81 6.22 18.10
N PHE A 593 -21.68 5.92 17.45
CA PHE A 593 -20.82 4.81 17.86
C PHE A 593 -20.10 5.05 19.20
N GLY A 594 -20.02 6.30 19.67
CA GLY A 594 -19.42 6.61 20.98
C GLY A 594 -17.90 6.39 21.03
N TYR A 595 -17.20 6.47 19.90
CA TYR A 595 -15.76 6.28 19.83
C TYR A 595 -15.00 7.57 20.17
N ALA A 596 -14.42 7.63 21.37
CA ALA A 596 -13.61 8.77 21.83
C ALA A 596 -12.41 9.08 20.91
N ASP A 597 -11.87 8.06 20.25
CA ASP A 597 -10.74 8.10 19.32
C ASP A 597 -11.13 8.40 17.87
N CYS A 598 -12.44 8.54 17.58
CA CYS A 598 -12.95 9.07 16.32
C CYS A 598 -14.35 9.70 16.52
N PRO A 599 -14.43 10.95 17.02
CA PRO A 599 -15.69 11.66 17.22
C PRO A 599 -16.47 11.93 15.92
N GLY A 600 -17.67 12.48 16.05
CA GLY A 600 -18.59 12.75 14.93
C GLY A 600 -18.18 13.84 13.94
N HIS A 601 -17.06 14.52 14.14
CA HIS A 601 -16.52 15.56 13.27
C HIS A 601 -14.99 15.63 13.41
N PRO A 602 -14.25 16.31 12.52
CA PRO A 602 -12.80 16.39 12.65
C PRO A 602 -12.42 17.12 13.93
N VAL A 603 -11.54 16.52 14.72
CA VAL A 603 -11.00 17.05 15.97
C VAL A 603 -9.48 16.91 16.01
N TRP A 604 -8.85 17.73 16.83
CA TRP A 604 -7.44 17.59 17.17
C TRP A 604 -7.31 16.62 18.33
N LEU A 605 -6.57 15.54 18.12
CA LEU A 605 -6.19 14.58 19.15
C LEU A 605 -4.67 14.66 19.31
N GLU A 606 -4.20 14.96 20.52
CA GLU A 606 -2.77 15.14 20.79
C GLU A 606 -2.02 13.83 20.52
N PRO A 607 -0.93 13.85 19.72
CA PRO A 607 -0.09 12.69 19.54
C PRO A 607 0.67 12.36 20.84
N GLU A 608 0.98 11.09 21.04
CA GLU A 608 1.78 10.66 22.20
C GLU A 608 3.17 11.32 22.18
N SER A 609 3.57 11.90 23.32
CA SER A 609 4.89 12.48 23.51
C SER A 609 5.90 11.40 23.89
N ASP A 610 7.08 11.40 23.26
CA ASP A 610 8.19 10.55 23.65
C ASP A 610 9.48 11.39 23.67
N VAL A 611 9.97 11.66 24.88
CA VAL A 611 11.16 12.48 25.11
C VAL A 611 12.46 11.68 25.04
N GLU A 612 12.41 10.37 25.26
CA GLU A 612 13.57 9.48 25.16
C GLU A 612 13.94 9.22 23.69
N HIS A 613 12.93 9.24 22.82
CA HIS A 613 13.05 9.02 21.39
C HIS A 613 12.64 10.29 20.61
N PRO A 614 13.51 11.32 20.56
CA PRO A 614 13.14 12.66 20.14
C PRO A 614 12.83 12.81 18.65
N LEU A 615 13.30 11.89 17.81
CA LEU A 615 13.15 11.98 16.35
C LEU A 615 11.85 11.33 15.89
N TRP A 616 11.17 11.97 14.95
CA TRP A 616 10.11 11.35 14.16
C TRP A 616 10.71 10.55 13.01
N LEU A 617 10.57 9.23 13.05
CA LEU A 617 10.85 8.38 11.90
C LEU A 617 9.65 8.35 10.96
N ILE A 618 9.88 8.66 9.69
CA ILE A 618 8.91 8.48 8.61
C ILE A 618 9.27 7.21 7.84
N ALA A 619 8.43 6.18 7.98
CA ALA A 619 8.56 4.89 7.31
C ALA A 619 7.83 4.91 5.95
N ASN A 620 8.33 5.71 5.00
CA ASN A 620 7.68 5.90 3.70
C ASN A 620 7.98 4.76 2.68
N GLN A 621 7.45 4.91 1.47
CA GLN A 621 7.70 3.97 0.37
C GLN A 621 9.09 4.20 -0.25
N PRO A 622 9.81 3.12 -0.61
CA PRO A 622 11.13 3.21 -1.22
C PRO A 622 11.06 3.70 -2.67
N SER A 623 12.13 4.35 -3.13
CA SER A 623 12.29 4.76 -4.53
C SER A 623 13.03 3.73 -5.40
N THR A 624 13.69 2.76 -4.77
CA THR A 624 14.64 1.84 -5.42
C THR A 624 14.09 0.43 -5.62
N ARG A 625 12.87 0.18 -5.14
CA ARG A 625 12.16 -1.10 -5.20
C ARG A 625 10.66 -0.86 -5.01
N LEU A 626 9.84 -1.87 -5.27
CA LEU A 626 8.42 -1.83 -4.92
C LEU A 626 8.23 -2.57 -3.60
N HIS A 627 7.98 -1.86 -2.50
CA HIS A 627 7.81 -2.51 -1.20
C HIS A 627 9.06 -3.36 -0.89
N GLY A 628 8.91 -4.65 -0.59
CA GLY A 628 10.02 -5.60 -0.51
C GLY A 628 10.41 -6.27 -1.83
N GLN A 629 9.70 -6.07 -2.94
CA GLN A 629 10.01 -6.70 -4.22
C GLN A 629 11.21 -6.05 -4.89
N GLY A 630 12.18 -6.86 -5.30
CA GLY A 630 13.41 -6.38 -5.93
C GLY A 630 14.46 -5.87 -4.94
N ASP A 631 14.34 -6.19 -3.64
CA ASP A 631 15.32 -5.79 -2.63
C ASP A 631 16.74 -6.28 -2.97
N VAL A 632 16.84 -7.46 -3.60
CA VAL A 632 18.10 -8.07 -4.08
C VAL A 632 18.57 -7.57 -5.47
N GLY A 633 17.79 -6.75 -6.16
CA GLY A 633 18.13 -6.26 -7.50
C GLY A 633 19.16 -5.11 -7.48
N ALA A 634 19.85 -4.88 -8.60
CA ALA A 634 20.91 -3.86 -8.69
C ALA A 634 20.50 -2.47 -8.23
N THR A 635 19.32 -1.96 -8.65
CA THR A 635 18.87 -0.61 -8.25
C THR A 635 18.70 -0.50 -6.73
N SER A 636 18.15 -1.54 -6.08
CA SER A 636 18.03 -1.58 -4.62
C SER A 636 19.39 -1.68 -3.93
N GLN A 637 20.25 -2.60 -4.38
CA GLN A 637 21.55 -2.86 -3.77
C GLN A 637 22.54 -1.68 -3.92
N ALA A 638 22.52 -0.99 -5.07
CA ALA A 638 23.37 0.17 -5.32
C ALA A 638 23.05 1.36 -4.39
N ALA A 639 21.83 1.45 -3.86
CA ALA A 639 21.42 2.51 -2.96
C ALA A 639 21.79 2.26 -1.49
N LYS A 640 22.20 1.04 -1.13
CA LYS A 640 22.53 0.65 0.24
C LYS A 640 23.82 1.34 0.69
N VAL A 641 23.89 1.71 1.96
CA VAL A 641 25.10 2.28 2.59
C VAL A 641 25.73 1.20 3.45
N ARG A 642 26.95 0.79 3.07
CA ARG A 642 27.64 -0.39 3.65
C ARG A 642 26.77 -1.64 3.70
N GLY A 643 25.92 -1.86 2.69
CA GLY A 643 25.02 -3.02 2.62
C GLY A 643 23.77 -2.95 3.50
N ARG A 644 23.46 -1.79 4.10
CA ARG A 644 22.25 -1.55 4.90
C ARG A 644 21.37 -0.51 4.24
N GLU A 645 20.08 -0.55 4.56
CA GLU A 645 19.13 0.46 4.08
C GLU A 645 19.56 1.87 4.54
N PRO A 646 19.53 2.88 3.65
CA PRO A 646 19.87 4.24 4.04
C PRO A 646 18.81 4.85 4.96
N ILE A 647 19.27 5.47 6.06
CA ILE A 647 18.46 6.38 6.88
C ILE A 647 18.89 7.81 6.59
N GLU A 648 17.94 8.66 6.22
CA GLU A 648 18.18 10.08 5.98
C GLU A 648 18.04 10.87 7.27
N LEU A 649 19.02 11.74 7.54
CA LEU A 649 19.10 12.59 8.73
C LEU A 649 19.46 14.02 8.33
N HIS A 650 18.91 15.00 9.06
CA HIS A 650 19.37 16.38 8.93
C HIS A 650 20.81 16.51 9.46
N PRO A 651 21.71 17.28 8.81
CA PRO A 651 23.10 17.44 9.26
C PRO A 651 23.23 17.87 10.72
N ASP A 652 22.41 18.82 11.18
CA ASP A 652 22.42 19.27 12.58
C ASP A 652 22.04 18.13 13.57
N ASP A 653 21.00 17.34 13.26
CA ASP A 653 20.57 16.25 14.13
C ASP A 653 21.62 15.13 14.20
N ALA A 654 22.33 14.89 13.08
CA ALA A 654 23.44 13.96 13.01
C ALA A 654 24.67 14.45 13.77
N ALA A 655 25.01 15.74 13.65
CA ALA A 655 26.12 16.36 14.36
C ALA A 655 25.94 16.32 15.88
N GLU A 656 24.72 16.57 16.37
CA GLU A 656 24.35 16.42 17.80
C GLU A 656 24.58 15.00 18.33
N ARG A 657 24.59 13.99 17.45
CA ARG A 657 24.76 12.56 17.76
C ARG A 657 26.13 12.00 17.37
N GLY A 658 27.04 12.83 16.87
CA GLY A 658 28.36 12.40 16.40
C GLY A 658 28.32 11.43 15.20
N ILE A 659 27.30 11.55 14.35
CA ILE A 659 27.08 10.71 13.16
C ILE A 659 27.61 11.43 11.92
N ALA A 660 28.45 10.76 11.13
CA ALA A 660 28.89 11.23 9.83
C ALA A 660 28.12 10.54 8.69
N ASP A 661 28.17 11.13 7.49
CA ASP A 661 27.64 10.49 6.28
C ASP A 661 28.36 9.17 6.00
N GLY A 662 27.60 8.11 5.69
CA GLY A 662 28.15 6.77 5.43
C GLY A 662 28.42 5.91 6.67
N ASP A 663 28.21 6.43 7.88
CA ASP A 663 28.30 5.64 9.11
C ASP A 663 27.18 4.58 9.18
N VAL A 664 27.47 3.46 9.83
CA VAL A 664 26.40 2.54 10.26
C VAL A 664 25.85 3.07 11.57
N VAL A 665 24.53 3.14 11.68
CA VAL A 665 23.82 3.63 12.86
C VAL A 665 22.85 2.59 13.37
N ARG A 666 22.62 2.60 14.69
CA ARG A 666 21.54 1.87 15.34
C ARG A 666 20.36 2.81 15.51
N VAL A 667 19.21 2.40 15.00
CA VAL A 667 17.93 3.10 15.13
C VAL A 667 17.04 2.27 16.05
N PHE A 668 16.50 2.87 17.11
CA PHE A 668 15.81 2.09 18.14
C PHE A 668 14.73 2.87 18.88
N ASN A 669 13.83 2.11 19.50
CA ASN A 669 12.92 2.56 20.55
C ASN A 669 12.59 1.39 21.50
N GLY A 670 11.61 1.55 22.40
CA GLY A 670 11.21 0.50 23.33
C GLY A 670 10.68 -0.79 22.69
N ARG A 671 10.32 -0.80 21.39
CA ARG A 671 9.78 -1.99 20.69
C ARG A 671 10.85 -2.80 19.98
N GLY A 672 11.85 -2.14 19.40
CA GLY A 672 12.81 -2.80 18.52
C GLY A 672 14.03 -1.96 18.19
N ALA A 673 14.96 -2.58 17.47
CA ALA A 673 16.14 -1.92 16.92
C ALA A 673 16.46 -2.45 15.52
N CYS A 674 17.01 -1.58 14.66
CA CYS A 674 17.61 -1.98 13.40
C CYS A 674 18.93 -1.23 13.12
N LEU A 675 19.76 -1.81 12.26
CA LEU A 675 20.91 -1.13 11.68
C LEU A 675 20.53 -0.47 10.35
N ALA A 676 21.02 0.74 10.12
CA ALA A 676 20.88 1.48 8.88
C ALA A 676 22.20 2.18 8.54
N GLY A 677 22.36 2.64 7.30
CA GLY A 677 23.51 3.48 6.93
C GLY A 677 23.09 4.94 6.81
N ALA A 678 23.80 5.86 7.47
CA ALA A 678 23.46 7.27 7.51
C ALA A 678 23.67 7.94 6.15
N ARG A 679 22.68 8.73 5.72
CA ARG A 679 22.74 9.65 4.60
C ARG A 679 22.32 11.04 5.08
N LEU A 680 23.23 12.01 5.05
CA LEU A 680 22.94 13.35 5.54
C LEU A 680 22.34 14.22 4.43
N THR A 681 21.23 14.91 4.71
CA THR A 681 20.58 15.80 3.72
C THR A 681 19.81 16.93 4.39
N GLY A 682 19.78 18.11 3.77
CA GLY A 682 18.95 19.24 4.19
C GLY A 682 17.51 19.20 3.66
N ALA A 683 17.14 18.13 2.94
CA ALA A 683 15.84 17.97 2.28
C ALA A 683 14.71 17.48 3.21
N LEU A 684 14.90 17.55 4.53
CA LEU A 684 13.92 17.19 5.54
C LEU A 684 14.01 18.15 6.73
N ARG A 685 12.89 18.33 7.45
CA ARG A 685 12.83 19.13 8.68
C ARG A 685 13.75 18.55 9.77
N ARG A 686 14.41 19.40 10.57
CA ARG A 686 15.07 18.97 11.82
C ARG A 686 14.11 18.23 12.75
N GLY A 687 14.62 17.23 13.47
CA GLY A 687 13.85 16.32 14.31
C GLY A 687 13.13 15.21 13.53
N VAL A 688 13.38 15.09 12.22
CA VAL A 688 12.82 14.04 11.35
C VAL A 688 13.94 13.14 10.85
N ALA A 689 13.67 11.83 10.81
CA ALA A 689 14.48 10.84 10.13
C ALA A 689 13.61 10.10 9.11
N VAL A 690 14.20 9.66 7.99
CA VAL A 690 13.49 8.87 6.98
C VAL A 690 14.20 7.55 6.79
N LEU A 691 13.49 6.45 7.02
CA LEU A 691 13.96 5.11 6.66
C LEU A 691 12.86 4.45 5.85
N ALA A 692 13.08 4.31 4.54
CA ALA A 692 12.09 3.73 3.66
C ALA A 692 11.82 2.26 4.02
N THR A 693 10.57 1.84 3.89
CA THR A 693 10.20 0.43 4.00
C THR A 693 10.85 -0.39 2.88
N GLY A 694 10.95 -1.72 3.05
CA GLY A 694 11.26 -2.62 1.93
C GLY A 694 12.47 -3.52 2.11
N ALA A 695 13.47 -3.10 2.88
CA ALA A 695 14.57 -4.00 3.25
C ALA A 695 13.99 -5.27 3.92
N TRP A 696 14.39 -6.45 3.47
CA TRP A 696 13.90 -7.70 4.04
C TRP A 696 14.30 -7.79 5.51
N PHE A 697 13.33 -8.11 6.37
CA PHE A 697 13.56 -8.28 7.79
C PHE A 697 14.56 -9.42 8.05
N ASP A 698 15.66 -9.09 8.73
CA ASP A 698 16.74 -10.01 9.06
C ASP A 698 17.06 -9.91 10.55
N PRO A 699 16.30 -10.60 11.42
CA PRO A 699 16.47 -10.51 12.86
C PRO A 699 17.72 -11.28 13.32
N PHE A 700 18.69 -10.56 13.89
CA PHE A 700 19.76 -11.15 14.68
C PHE A 700 19.30 -11.22 16.14
N ASP A 701 19.12 -12.43 16.68
CA ASP A 701 18.65 -12.61 18.05
C ASP A 701 19.70 -12.11 19.04
N ASP A 702 19.29 -11.15 19.87
CA ASP A 702 20.10 -10.52 20.89
C ASP A 702 19.17 -10.06 22.02
N PRO A 703 19.13 -10.79 23.15
CA PRO A 703 18.27 -10.45 24.29
C PRO A 703 18.54 -9.07 24.90
N ALA A 704 19.71 -8.46 24.62
CA ALA A 704 20.01 -7.11 25.06
C ALA A 704 19.26 -6.04 24.24
N GLN A 705 18.70 -6.39 23.07
CA GLN A 705 17.96 -5.46 22.24
C GLN A 705 16.49 -5.36 22.65
N PRO A 706 15.87 -4.19 22.51
CA PRO A 706 14.42 -4.07 22.56
C PRO A 706 13.75 -5.07 21.62
N GLY A 707 12.72 -5.78 22.10
CA GLY A 707 12.04 -6.83 21.35
C GLY A 707 12.83 -8.12 21.13
N GLY A 708 14.05 -8.24 21.68
CA GLY A 708 14.87 -9.45 21.67
C GLY A 708 15.63 -9.72 20.38
N SER A 709 15.64 -8.78 19.43
CA SER A 709 16.42 -8.91 18.19
C SER A 709 16.85 -7.57 17.60
N LEU A 710 17.95 -7.59 16.85
CA LEU A 710 18.44 -6.48 16.01
C LEU A 710 18.16 -6.80 14.54
N CYS A 711 17.34 -6.01 13.85
CA CYS A 711 17.21 -6.17 12.40
C CYS A 711 18.45 -5.59 11.68
N VAL A 712 19.27 -6.46 11.10
CA VAL A 712 20.59 -6.05 10.57
C VAL A 712 20.56 -5.39 9.20
N HIS A 713 19.45 -5.50 8.47
CA HIS A 713 19.30 -4.96 7.10
C HIS A 713 18.70 -3.54 7.05
N GLY A 714 17.97 -3.13 8.08
CA GLY A 714 17.34 -1.79 8.15
C GLY A 714 15.87 -1.75 7.75
N ASN A 715 15.05 -2.71 8.21
CA ASN A 715 13.60 -2.64 8.03
C ASN A 715 12.97 -1.76 9.13
N PRO A 716 12.33 -0.61 8.79
CA PRO A 716 11.79 0.32 9.79
C PRO A 716 10.60 -0.26 10.57
N ASN A 717 9.93 -1.30 10.07
CA ASN A 717 8.74 -1.83 10.73
C ASN A 717 9.03 -2.62 12.01
N VAL A 718 10.30 -2.84 12.37
CA VAL A 718 10.65 -3.27 13.74
C VAL A 718 10.43 -2.17 14.78
N LEU A 719 10.31 -0.91 14.33
CA LEU A 719 10.21 0.29 15.18
C LEU A 719 8.79 0.86 15.24
N THR A 720 7.95 0.53 14.25
CA THR A 720 6.60 1.05 14.09
C THR A 720 5.61 0.32 14.98
N GLU A 721 4.53 1.02 15.36
CA GLU A 721 3.52 0.49 16.28
C GLU A 721 2.46 -0.33 15.55
N ASP A 722 2.19 -1.53 16.03
CA ASP A 722 1.04 -2.32 15.60
C ASP A 722 -0.19 -1.98 16.45
N VAL A 723 -0.81 -0.86 16.08
CA VAL A 723 -2.05 -0.34 16.68
C VAL A 723 -3.02 0.10 15.59
N PRO A 724 -4.33 0.16 15.87
CA PRO A 724 -5.28 0.73 14.94
C PRO A 724 -5.14 2.25 14.81
N THR A 725 -5.61 2.78 13.67
CA THR A 725 -5.85 4.22 13.53
C THR A 725 -6.87 4.71 14.56
N SER A 726 -7.99 3.99 14.65
CA SER A 726 -9.03 4.13 15.67
C SER A 726 -9.93 2.88 15.67
N ARG A 727 -10.86 2.81 16.62
CA ARG A 727 -11.95 1.83 16.63
C ARG A 727 -12.90 1.92 15.44
N LEU A 728 -12.97 3.08 14.76
CA LEU A 728 -13.81 3.21 13.57
C LEU A 728 -13.27 2.33 12.44
N ALA A 729 -12.03 2.55 12.02
CA ALA A 729 -11.52 1.93 10.81
C ALA A 729 -10.58 0.75 11.04
N GLN A 730 -9.94 0.65 12.20
CA GLN A 730 -8.93 -0.37 12.48
C GLN A 730 -7.86 -0.44 11.37
N GLY A 731 -7.47 0.71 10.79
CA GLY A 731 -6.42 0.80 9.78
C GLY A 731 -5.02 0.60 10.38
N CYS A 732 -3.97 0.62 9.55
CA CYS A 732 -2.59 0.60 10.03
C CYS A 732 -2.11 1.99 10.43
N ALA A 733 -1.30 2.07 11.50
CA ALA A 733 -0.71 3.32 12.01
C ALA A 733 0.82 3.41 11.82
N GLY A 734 1.38 2.61 10.89
CA GLY A 734 2.83 2.39 10.76
C GLY A 734 3.64 3.47 10.05
N GLN A 735 3.04 4.58 9.61
CA GLN A 735 3.77 5.61 8.85
C GLN A 735 4.78 6.39 9.72
N HIS A 736 4.50 6.54 11.01
CA HIS A 736 5.32 7.28 11.97
C HIS A 736 5.79 6.39 13.12
N ALA A 737 6.99 6.64 13.61
CA ALA A 737 7.48 6.13 14.88
C ALA A 737 8.33 7.19 15.58
N ARG A 738 8.37 7.16 16.92
CA ARG A 738 9.35 7.90 17.71
C ARG A 738 10.59 7.03 17.86
N VAL A 739 11.78 7.58 17.56
CA VAL A 739 13.04 6.84 17.59
C VAL A 739 14.20 7.67 18.16
N GLN A 740 15.23 6.96 18.61
CA GLN A 740 16.57 7.49 18.79
C GLN A 740 17.51 6.86 17.74
N VAL A 741 18.56 7.60 17.39
CA VAL A 741 19.62 7.14 16.50
C VAL A 741 20.98 7.38 17.16
N GLU A 742 21.86 6.40 17.06
CA GLU A 742 23.25 6.51 17.53
C GLU A 742 24.20 5.85 16.53
N ARG A 743 25.46 6.28 16.52
CA ARG A 743 26.50 5.61 15.73
C ARG A 743 26.71 4.19 16.25
N TYR A 744 26.82 3.23 15.35
CA TYR A 744 27.11 1.84 15.70
C TYR A 744 28.62 1.60 15.61
N ASP A 745 29.29 1.51 16.76
CA ASP A 745 30.76 1.37 16.85
C ASP A 745 31.25 -0.08 16.71
N GLY A 746 30.36 -1.07 16.78
CA GLY A 746 30.71 -2.49 16.61
C GLY A 746 30.92 -2.88 15.14
N THR A 747 31.42 -4.10 14.91
CA THR A 747 31.37 -4.72 13.58
C THR A 747 29.93 -5.17 13.32
N PRO A 748 29.23 -4.63 12.30
CA PRO A 748 27.83 -4.96 12.11
C PRO A 748 27.68 -6.36 11.48
N PRO A 749 26.76 -7.21 11.98
CA PRO A 749 26.59 -8.57 11.46
C PRO A 749 26.28 -8.60 9.95
N PRO A 750 26.60 -9.70 9.25
CA PRO A 750 26.29 -9.85 7.84
C PRO A 750 24.77 -9.94 7.60
N VAL A 751 24.32 -9.42 6.46
CA VAL A 751 22.91 -9.54 6.04
C VAL A 751 22.70 -10.92 5.41
N ARG A 752 21.96 -11.79 6.09
CA ARG A 752 21.67 -13.18 5.72
C ARG A 752 20.50 -13.31 4.75
N THR A 753 19.62 -12.32 4.69
CA THR A 753 18.48 -12.33 3.75
C THR A 753 18.89 -12.29 2.28
N LEU A 754 20.16 -12.02 1.99
CA LEU A 754 20.76 -12.06 0.64
C LEU A 754 21.31 -13.45 0.25
N LEU A 755 21.25 -14.43 1.15
CA LEU A 755 21.71 -15.80 0.94
C LEU A 755 20.54 -16.78 1.07
N PRO A 756 20.55 -17.98 0.48
CA PRO A 756 19.55 -19.00 0.82
C PRO A 756 19.61 -19.34 2.34
N PRO A 757 18.50 -19.77 2.96
CA PRO A 757 18.55 -20.32 4.32
C PRO A 757 19.38 -21.61 4.34
N PRO A 758 19.75 -22.11 5.54
CA PRO A 758 20.26 -23.47 5.67
C PRO A 758 19.24 -24.48 5.13
N ILE A 759 19.68 -25.28 4.16
CA ILE A 759 18.88 -26.32 3.51
C ILE A 759 19.64 -27.64 3.67
N ALA A 760 18.97 -28.63 4.25
CA ALA A 760 19.46 -29.99 4.35
C ALA A 760 19.09 -30.78 3.09
N GLY A 761 20.08 -31.52 2.57
CA GLY A 761 19.97 -32.32 1.35
C GLY A 761 19.33 -33.69 1.56
#